data_AF-A0A2H3CSJ4-F1
#
_entry.id   AF-A0A2H3CSJ4-F1
#
_cell.length_a   1.000
_cell.length_b   1.000
_cell.length_c   1.000
_cell.angle_alpha   90.00
_cell.angle_beta   90.00
_cell.angle_gamma   90.00
#
_symmetry.space_group_name_H-M   'P 1'
#
loop_
_entity.id
_entity.type
_entity.pdbx_description
1 polymer ?
#
loop_
_entity_poly.entity_id
_entity_poly.type
_entity_poly.pdbx_seq_one_letter_code
_entity_poly.pdbx_strand_id
1 'polypeptide(L)'
;MHDFSNPEVAKHLQFYPEETGGPVSEVWQAERWKEFKPSELMPMYSRGLRQFYIEELAQLRGGTFVIPHNWIICKGELHADCSEAFFTPDGRCIYSVERTVSEMPHPLHKLAQGDDLYVVMIPVWADDVLGNKSKQYNKHINLYMVNSCLPGQLLQQEYFICFVSTSLHTTSPEQFSALRDQVKDTEINPVRCFNAHTKWPCRFILRVPALPADNPQQSEEASHIGGNGNMGCRKCYAGGWHENMESNEGYHDLHYVCMFFTSTINGPDYCLKEGVFRTTQEIREQLEKQIHQAMHGVEKTVSDMQTATGIKDKVAQHWIELLLAKEKEMKHAQPGRSLESVAEELQKWFDEQPGDEINPLLDIARLDPSQDTPVEILHTILLGIIKYIWHMLHTSMTDAHLVKAAGTLGTLLWVHEIENMDEYLKDLETLIGNVLDAFGDVNPSKILIKVKLHLLPHLITDIQRFGPAIRNLTEVFECYNAIFQLCSIYSNHQALSRDIAVKFCSMDHLKHLISRGYYWSESHQRWVQARNSVLQLLHSEPVIQQHLGWVAPIKLTPELICIKSKKKAVPVEWSTTKASSYFSGSEYPSSTSHWCHGISVTAQSGDHCSIRSWVVYSNNAVSGIGRIVELLIHETESLGSLLVFLECFVLGDARHPNFDCPILRRANHSDGNNALYIKGLLGNPQAVQFIISVQHDCHLIGCQASLLQPQLQEHQLTERTSCTLSHADDDHFVINVFALHNAILLQKFLPCSLTEPKPLYMDRQSHHAVKRAHMQEKWKVTLAMNKARKDAAEAATRRTVFPDEDVGDEVELRLKEEESGENNEMQPQRSQKRAQQG
;
A
#
# COMPACT_ATOMS: atom_id res chain seq x y z
N MET A 1 23.09 -8.48 -2.35
CA MET A 1 24.21 -9.38 -1.91
C MET A 1 23.93 -10.05 -0.58
N HIS A 2 23.67 -9.30 0.50
CA HIS A 2 23.45 -9.88 1.84
C HIS A 2 22.33 -10.93 1.86
N ASP A 3 21.21 -10.71 1.16
CA ASP A 3 20.12 -11.68 1.06
C ASP A 3 20.56 -13.05 0.52
N PHE A 4 21.39 -13.08 -0.53
CA PHE A 4 21.94 -14.33 -1.09
C PHE A 4 22.92 -14.98 -0.12
N SER A 5 23.78 -14.18 0.51
CA SER A 5 24.85 -14.69 1.38
C SER A 5 24.37 -14.99 2.80
N ASN A 6 23.10 -14.75 3.11
CA ASN A 6 22.50 -15.02 4.41
C ASN A 6 21.66 -16.31 4.36
N PRO A 7 22.03 -17.38 5.09
CA PRO A 7 21.29 -18.65 5.04
C PRO A 7 19.88 -18.57 5.63
N GLU A 8 19.59 -17.61 6.51
CA GLU A 8 18.23 -17.40 7.03
C GLU A 8 17.32 -16.70 6.03
N VAL A 9 17.89 -16.00 5.04
CA VAL A 9 17.15 -15.25 4.00
C VAL A 9 17.16 -16.01 2.66
N ALA A 10 18.32 -16.48 2.21
CA ALA A 10 18.53 -17.06 0.87
C ALA A 10 17.61 -18.24 0.56
N LYS A 11 17.18 -19.00 1.58
CA LYS A 11 16.25 -20.13 1.45
C LYS A 11 14.83 -19.71 1.05
N HIS A 12 14.48 -18.44 1.20
CA HIS A 12 13.17 -17.89 0.91
C HIS A 12 13.10 -17.19 -0.46
N LEU A 13 14.23 -17.05 -1.17
CA LEU A 13 14.26 -16.34 -2.45
C LEU A 13 13.55 -17.14 -3.55
N GLN A 14 12.57 -16.51 -4.20
CA GLN A 14 11.83 -17.02 -5.34
C GLN A 14 12.02 -16.10 -6.54
N PHE A 15 12.61 -16.64 -7.62
CA PHE A 15 13.01 -15.87 -8.80
C PHE A 15 12.12 -16.09 -10.02
N TYR A 16 11.36 -17.19 -10.03
CA TYR A 16 10.56 -17.59 -11.17
C TYR A 16 9.12 -17.08 -11.02
N PRO A 17 8.47 -16.66 -12.12
CA PRO A 17 7.04 -16.43 -12.12
C PRO A 17 6.29 -17.70 -11.72
N GLU A 18 5.10 -17.53 -11.14
CA GLU A 18 4.29 -18.64 -10.64
C GLU A 18 2.86 -18.57 -11.17
N GLU A 19 2.39 -19.66 -11.76
CA GLU A 19 0.98 -19.91 -12.00
C GLU A 19 0.40 -20.71 -10.83
N THR A 20 -0.26 -19.99 -9.93
CA THR A 20 -0.97 -20.59 -8.80
C THR A 20 -2.42 -20.91 -9.18
N GLY A 21 -2.89 -22.09 -8.78
CA GLY A 21 -4.31 -22.43 -8.78
C GLY A 21 -5.00 -22.12 -7.44
N GLY A 22 -4.24 -21.61 -6.47
CA GLY A 22 -4.74 -21.12 -5.18
C GLY A 22 -4.77 -19.59 -5.14
N PRO A 23 -4.89 -19.01 -3.93
CA PRO A 23 -4.96 -17.56 -3.78
C PRO A 23 -3.70 -16.86 -4.32
N VAL A 24 -3.90 -15.68 -4.92
CA VAL A 24 -2.81 -14.76 -5.27
C VAL A 24 -2.40 -14.03 -4.01
N SER A 25 -1.22 -14.36 -3.51
CA SER A 25 -0.64 -13.68 -2.36
C SER A 25 0.63 -12.94 -2.73
N GLU A 26 1.41 -13.36 -3.73
CA GLU A 26 2.76 -12.86 -4.02
C GLU A 26 2.88 -12.12 -5.37
N VAL A 27 3.86 -11.21 -5.49
CA VAL A 27 4.03 -10.37 -6.69
C VAL A 27 4.42 -11.17 -7.94
N TRP A 28 5.14 -12.27 -7.78
CA TRP A 28 5.52 -13.17 -8.89
C TRP A 28 4.36 -14.06 -9.37
N GLN A 29 3.21 -14.02 -8.68
CA GLN A 29 1.95 -14.64 -9.11
C GLN A 29 1.05 -13.66 -9.88
N ALA A 30 1.35 -12.35 -9.78
CA ALA A 30 0.54 -11.28 -10.35
C ALA A 30 0.93 -10.96 -11.81
N GLU A 31 0.08 -10.20 -12.49
CA GLU A 31 0.19 -9.99 -13.93
C GLU A 31 1.42 -9.17 -14.34
N ARG A 32 1.93 -8.31 -13.43
CA ARG A 32 3.16 -7.55 -13.67
C ARG A 32 4.35 -8.43 -14.01
N TRP A 33 4.46 -9.63 -13.41
CA TRP A 33 5.55 -10.56 -13.74
C TRP A 33 5.40 -11.16 -15.15
N LYS A 34 4.18 -11.21 -15.69
CA LYS A 34 3.88 -11.72 -17.04
C LYS A 34 4.12 -10.67 -18.13
N GLU A 35 4.16 -9.40 -17.77
CA GLU A 35 4.47 -8.29 -18.69
C GLU A 35 5.95 -8.25 -19.12
N PHE A 36 6.85 -8.80 -18.29
CA PHE A 36 8.26 -8.93 -18.63
C PHE A 36 8.48 -10.02 -19.68
N LYS A 37 9.38 -9.77 -20.62
CA LYS A 37 9.81 -10.80 -21.57
C LYS A 37 10.55 -11.91 -20.81
N PRO A 38 10.55 -13.16 -21.29
CA PRO A 38 11.32 -14.23 -20.66
C PRO A 38 12.81 -13.90 -20.48
N SER A 39 13.41 -13.14 -21.40
CA SER A 39 14.80 -12.64 -21.30
C SER A 39 15.05 -11.60 -20.21
N GLU A 40 13.98 -10.98 -19.70
CA GLU A 40 14.00 -9.97 -18.64
C GLU A 40 13.66 -10.56 -17.26
N LEU A 41 13.06 -11.76 -17.27
CA LEU A 41 12.86 -12.61 -16.10
C LEU A 41 14.09 -13.49 -15.84
N MET A 42 13.96 -14.48 -14.97
CA MET A 42 15.01 -15.45 -14.67
C MET A 42 15.39 -16.26 -15.94
N PRO A 43 16.58 -16.06 -16.53
CA PRO A 43 16.88 -16.60 -17.86
C PRO A 43 17.42 -18.04 -17.80
N MET A 44 17.67 -18.57 -16.60
CA MET A 44 18.29 -19.87 -16.45
C MET A 44 17.73 -20.68 -15.28
N TYR A 45 17.84 -21.99 -15.44
CA TYR A 45 17.68 -22.97 -14.39
C TYR A 45 19.03 -23.65 -14.12
N SER A 46 19.39 -23.81 -12.85
CA SER A 46 20.61 -24.51 -12.44
C SER A 46 20.27 -25.79 -11.68
N ARG A 47 20.94 -26.88 -12.03
CA ARG A 47 20.85 -28.15 -11.32
C ARG A 47 22.22 -28.80 -11.18
N GLY A 48 22.78 -28.74 -9.97
CA GLY A 48 24.13 -29.21 -9.71
C GLY A 48 25.15 -28.28 -10.40
N LEU A 49 26.00 -28.84 -11.27
CA LEU A 49 27.01 -28.08 -12.04
C LEU A 49 26.57 -27.79 -13.48
N ARG A 50 25.26 -27.89 -13.78
CA ARG A 50 24.72 -27.66 -15.12
C ARG A 50 23.72 -26.51 -15.09
N GLN A 51 23.94 -25.57 -16.00
CA GLN A 51 23.06 -24.45 -16.27
C GLN A 51 22.29 -24.70 -17.57
N PHE A 52 21.01 -24.41 -17.56
CA PHE A 52 20.13 -24.47 -18.72
C PHE A 52 19.58 -23.07 -18.93
N TYR A 53 19.93 -22.43 -20.04
CA TYR A 53 19.42 -21.12 -20.40
C TYR A 53 18.19 -21.24 -21.29
N ILE A 54 17.34 -20.22 -21.25
CA ILE A 54 16.34 -20.02 -22.30
C ILE A 54 17.03 -19.84 -23.66
N GLU A 55 16.31 -20.18 -24.72
CA GLU A 55 16.75 -20.08 -26.11
C GLU A 55 18.06 -20.82 -26.42
N GLU A 56 18.37 -21.84 -25.62
CA GLU A 56 19.53 -22.72 -25.77
C GLU A 56 19.07 -24.20 -25.83
N LEU A 57 19.72 -24.99 -26.68
CA LEU A 57 19.39 -26.40 -26.84
C LEU A 57 19.66 -27.19 -25.55
N ALA A 58 18.64 -27.88 -25.04
CA ALA A 58 18.71 -28.75 -23.88
C ALA A 58 18.24 -30.17 -24.22
N GLN A 59 18.73 -31.16 -23.47
CA GLN A 59 18.29 -32.55 -23.60
C GLN A 59 17.53 -32.98 -22.33
N LEU A 60 16.31 -33.47 -22.51
CA LEU A 60 15.52 -34.08 -21.45
C LEU A 60 16.09 -35.46 -21.08
N ARG A 61 15.76 -35.96 -19.88
CA ARG A 61 16.18 -37.30 -19.43
C ARG A 61 15.73 -38.43 -20.35
N GLY A 62 14.62 -38.24 -21.06
CA GLY A 62 14.09 -39.19 -22.05
C GLY A 62 14.86 -39.21 -23.38
N GLY A 63 15.87 -38.36 -23.56
CA GLY A 63 16.67 -38.26 -24.78
C GLY A 63 16.18 -37.23 -25.80
N THR A 64 14.93 -36.76 -25.66
CA THR A 64 14.34 -35.69 -26.49
C THR A 64 15.10 -34.38 -26.31
N PHE A 65 15.35 -33.67 -27.40
CA PHE A 65 15.93 -32.34 -27.39
C PHE A 65 14.84 -31.27 -27.42
N VAL A 66 15.05 -30.21 -26.67
CA VAL A 66 14.11 -29.09 -26.53
C VAL A 66 14.86 -27.77 -26.47
N ILE A 67 14.16 -26.67 -26.76
CA ILE A 67 14.63 -25.31 -26.55
C ILE A 67 13.68 -24.66 -25.54
N PRO A 68 14.12 -24.39 -24.29
CA PRO A 68 13.31 -23.69 -23.29
C PRO A 68 13.13 -22.22 -23.67
N HIS A 69 11.92 -21.68 -23.54
CA HIS A 69 11.61 -20.29 -23.85
C HIS A 69 11.34 -19.45 -22.60
N ASN A 70 10.77 -20.07 -21.57
CA ASN A 70 10.46 -19.42 -20.31
C ASN A 70 10.48 -20.44 -19.17
N TRP A 71 10.86 -20.01 -17.98
CA TRP A 71 10.82 -20.82 -16.76
C TRP A 71 9.66 -20.35 -15.88
N ILE A 72 8.83 -21.29 -15.40
CA ILE A 72 7.62 -20.97 -14.64
C ILE A 72 7.33 -22.03 -13.60
N ILE A 73 6.88 -21.62 -12.42
CA ILE A 73 6.40 -22.54 -11.38
C ILE A 73 4.92 -22.81 -11.63
N CYS A 74 4.56 -24.08 -11.78
CA CYS A 74 3.17 -24.53 -11.90
C CYS A 74 2.93 -25.59 -10.82
N LYS A 75 1.87 -25.43 -10.02
CA LYS A 75 1.51 -26.40 -8.95
C LYS A 75 2.68 -26.71 -7.98
N GLY A 76 3.53 -25.72 -7.71
CA GLY A 76 4.68 -25.84 -6.82
C GLY A 76 5.92 -26.51 -7.42
N GLU A 77 5.90 -26.87 -8.71
CA GLU A 77 7.04 -27.45 -9.43
C GLU A 77 7.52 -26.51 -10.53
N LEU A 78 8.84 -26.51 -10.80
CA LEU A 78 9.41 -25.69 -11.87
C LEU A 78 9.28 -26.40 -13.22
N HIS A 79 8.65 -25.72 -14.17
CA HIS A 79 8.47 -26.13 -15.56
C HIS A 79 9.17 -25.15 -16.51
N ALA A 80 9.26 -25.56 -17.77
CA ALA A 80 9.64 -24.68 -18.87
C ALA A 80 8.66 -24.85 -20.03
N ASP A 81 8.28 -23.73 -20.64
CA ASP A 81 7.69 -23.74 -21.98
C ASP A 81 8.79 -24.02 -22.99
N CYS A 82 8.60 -25.00 -23.87
CA CYS A 82 9.66 -25.57 -24.70
C CYS A 82 9.17 -25.86 -26.12
N SER A 83 10.00 -25.57 -27.12
CA SER A 83 9.87 -26.15 -28.45
C SER A 83 10.66 -27.45 -28.55
N GLU A 84 10.10 -28.48 -29.19
CA GLU A 84 10.87 -29.69 -29.52
C GLU A 84 11.90 -29.40 -30.62
N ALA A 85 13.06 -30.05 -30.49
CA ALA A 85 14.16 -29.99 -31.44
C ALA A 85 14.54 -31.40 -31.89
N PHE A 86 14.81 -31.54 -33.18
CA PHE A 86 15.15 -32.81 -33.82
C PHE A 86 16.44 -32.68 -34.60
N PHE A 87 17.24 -33.74 -34.61
CA PHE A 87 18.43 -33.79 -35.45
C PHE A 87 18.16 -34.58 -36.72
N THR A 88 18.51 -34.00 -37.86
CA THR A 88 18.56 -34.74 -39.12
C THR A 88 19.74 -35.72 -39.12
N PRO A 89 19.73 -36.74 -39.99
CA PRO A 89 20.83 -37.70 -40.09
C PRO A 89 22.21 -37.08 -40.40
N ASP A 90 22.23 -35.90 -41.04
CA ASP A 90 23.45 -35.12 -41.31
C ASP A 90 23.84 -34.15 -40.17
N GLY A 91 23.17 -34.24 -39.02
CA GLY A 91 23.53 -33.52 -37.80
C GLY A 91 22.99 -32.09 -37.68
N ARG A 92 22.04 -31.67 -38.54
CA ARG A 92 21.40 -30.35 -38.43
C ARG A 92 20.25 -30.41 -37.43
N CYS A 93 20.19 -29.43 -36.53
CA CYS A 93 19.08 -29.28 -35.59
C CYS A 93 17.91 -28.55 -36.29
N ILE A 94 16.73 -29.15 -36.26
CA ILE A 94 15.45 -28.61 -36.73
C ILE A 94 14.59 -28.33 -35.50
N TYR A 95 14.04 -27.13 -35.41
CA TYR A 95 13.13 -26.71 -34.34
C TYR A 95 12.05 -25.79 -34.94
N SER A 96 10.96 -25.57 -34.20
CA SER A 96 9.89 -24.66 -34.64
C SER A 96 10.39 -23.22 -34.76
N VAL A 97 10.13 -22.57 -35.90
CA VAL A 97 10.65 -21.23 -36.24
C VAL A 97 9.79 -20.10 -35.64
N GLU A 98 8.70 -20.42 -34.93
CA GLU A 98 7.81 -19.41 -34.35
C GLU A 98 8.46 -18.58 -33.24
N ARG A 99 9.61 -19.01 -32.70
CA ARG A 99 10.30 -18.35 -31.58
C ARG A 99 11.79 -18.13 -31.84
N THR A 100 12.30 -17.03 -31.29
CA THR A 100 13.68 -16.56 -31.46
C THR A 100 14.66 -17.49 -30.77
N VAL A 101 15.64 -18.03 -31.49
CA VAL A 101 16.74 -18.82 -30.89
C VAL A 101 18.01 -17.99 -30.82
N SER A 102 18.70 -18.07 -29.70
CA SER A 102 19.94 -17.32 -29.45
C SER A 102 21.16 -17.99 -30.10
N GLU A 103 22.27 -17.26 -30.21
CA GLU A 103 23.55 -17.87 -30.60
C GLU A 103 23.96 -18.91 -29.56
N MET A 104 24.39 -20.09 -30.00
CA MET A 104 24.79 -21.19 -29.10
C MET A 104 26.32 -21.33 -29.05
N PRO A 105 26.94 -21.43 -27.85
CA PRO A 105 26.32 -21.38 -26.53
C PRO A 105 25.77 -19.99 -26.20
N HIS A 106 24.72 -19.94 -25.38
CA HIS A 106 23.99 -18.71 -25.07
C HIS A 106 24.95 -17.59 -24.60
N PRO A 107 24.83 -16.33 -25.09
CA PRO A 107 25.74 -15.24 -24.72
C PRO A 107 25.85 -15.00 -23.20
N LEU A 108 24.78 -15.30 -22.45
CA LEU A 108 24.78 -15.20 -20.98
C LEU A 108 25.78 -16.12 -20.28
N HIS A 109 26.28 -17.18 -20.92
CA HIS A 109 27.40 -17.96 -20.37
C HIS A 109 28.65 -17.09 -20.16
N LYS A 110 28.94 -16.18 -21.11
CA LYS A 110 30.06 -15.24 -20.99
C LYS A 110 29.86 -14.27 -19.84
N LEU A 111 28.62 -13.82 -19.66
CA LEU A 111 28.22 -12.90 -18.59
C LEU A 111 28.31 -13.57 -17.21
N ALA A 112 27.87 -14.83 -17.11
CA ALA A 112 27.84 -15.60 -15.89
C ALA A 112 29.22 -16.13 -15.45
N GLN A 113 30.14 -16.33 -16.40
CA GLN A 113 31.50 -16.84 -16.14
C GLN A 113 31.51 -18.17 -15.37
N GLY A 114 30.50 -19.02 -15.58
CA GLY A 114 30.31 -20.30 -14.90
C GLY A 114 29.64 -20.23 -13.51
N ASP A 115 29.36 -19.04 -13.00
CA ASP A 115 28.53 -18.85 -11.80
C ASP A 115 27.02 -18.95 -12.19
N ASP A 116 26.12 -19.18 -11.22
CA ASP A 116 24.69 -19.10 -11.50
C ASP A 116 24.25 -17.63 -11.65
N LEU A 117 23.46 -17.30 -12.67
CA LEU A 117 22.98 -15.94 -12.96
C LEU A 117 21.50 -15.78 -12.55
N TYR A 118 21.22 -14.81 -11.68
CA TYR A 118 19.89 -14.49 -11.18
C TYR A 118 19.40 -13.12 -11.65
N VAL A 119 18.08 -12.95 -11.73
CA VAL A 119 17.45 -11.63 -11.85
C VAL A 119 16.73 -11.31 -10.54
N VAL A 120 16.98 -10.11 -10.01
CA VAL A 120 16.43 -9.65 -8.72
C VAL A 120 15.58 -8.42 -8.97
N MET A 121 14.32 -8.52 -8.57
CA MET A 121 13.33 -7.45 -8.68
C MET A 121 13.40 -6.56 -7.43
N ILE A 122 13.70 -5.27 -7.61
CA ILE A 122 13.91 -4.29 -6.54
C ILE A 122 12.97 -3.09 -6.71
N PRO A 123 11.76 -3.11 -6.14
CA PRO A 123 10.99 -1.88 -6.00
C PRO A 123 11.81 -0.86 -5.21
N VAL A 124 11.81 0.37 -5.69
CA VAL A 124 12.57 1.48 -5.10
C VAL A 124 11.66 2.66 -4.88
N TRP A 125 11.96 3.45 -3.88
CA TRP A 125 11.18 4.64 -3.58
C TRP A 125 12.00 5.71 -2.90
N ALA A 126 11.55 6.94 -3.06
CA ALA A 126 12.05 8.06 -2.30
C ALA A 126 11.07 8.45 -1.20
N ASP A 127 11.60 9.01 -0.12
CA ASP A 127 10.78 9.62 0.92
C ASP A 127 11.48 10.83 1.53
N ASP A 128 10.68 11.80 1.99
CA ASP A 128 11.16 13.01 2.60
C ASP A 128 11.15 12.98 4.12
N VAL A 129 12.34 12.90 4.71
CA VAL A 129 12.51 12.68 6.15
C VAL A 129 13.17 13.87 6.80
N LEU A 130 12.68 14.21 7.99
CA LEU A 130 13.25 15.28 8.78
C LEU A 130 14.44 14.79 9.60
N GLY A 131 15.50 15.59 9.63
CA GLY A 131 16.60 15.37 10.56
C GLY A 131 16.28 15.78 12.01
N ASN A 132 15.14 16.43 12.29
CA ASN A 132 14.77 16.97 13.60
C ASN A 132 13.24 16.92 13.85
N LYS A 133 12.78 17.25 15.07
CA LYS A 133 11.36 17.21 15.49
C LYS A 133 10.42 18.20 14.76
N SER A 134 10.92 19.11 13.90
CA SER A 134 10.09 20.05 13.14
C SER A 134 10.33 19.95 11.62
N LYS A 135 9.24 20.05 10.83
CA LYS A 135 9.22 19.81 9.38
C LYS A 135 10.06 20.80 8.54
N GLN A 136 10.54 21.88 9.14
CA GLN A 136 11.00 23.06 8.39
C GLN A 136 12.53 23.17 8.27
N TYR A 137 13.31 22.42 9.06
CA TYR A 137 14.77 22.49 9.07
C TYR A 137 15.39 21.10 8.83
N ASN A 138 16.37 21.01 7.92
CA ASN A 138 17.13 19.80 7.57
C ASN A 138 16.29 18.67 6.94
N LYS A 139 15.54 19.00 5.88
CA LYS A 139 14.86 18.02 5.03
C LYS A 139 15.89 17.15 4.31
N HIS A 140 15.79 15.84 4.47
CA HIS A 140 16.54 14.86 3.70
C HIS A 140 15.61 14.16 2.71
N ILE A 141 16.15 13.82 1.55
CA ILE A 141 15.53 12.88 0.63
C ILE A 141 16.27 11.56 0.77
N ASN A 142 15.57 10.53 1.20
CA ASN A 142 16.10 9.18 1.36
C ASN A 142 15.62 8.30 0.22
N LEU A 143 16.49 7.43 -0.29
CA LEU A 143 16.12 6.33 -1.16
C LEU A 143 16.20 5.00 -0.41
N TYR A 144 15.20 4.16 -0.65
CA TYR A 144 15.08 2.82 -0.09
C TYR A 144 14.71 1.82 -1.18
N MET A 145 14.94 0.55 -0.90
CA MET A 145 14.51 -0.57 -1.74
C MET A 145 14.15 -1.81 -0.91
N VAL A 146 13.40 -2.72 -1.51
CA VAL A 146 13.19 -4.09 -1.01
C VAL A 146 13.53 -5.10 -2.08
N ASN A 147 13.72 -6.36 -1.69
CA ASN A 147 13.91 -7.48 -2.61
C ASN A 147 12.58 -8.21 -2.82
N SER A 148 11.90 -7.96 -3.94
CA SER A 148 10.61 -8.57 -4.28
C SER A 148 10.68 -10.07 -4.58
N CYS A 149 11.87 -10.67 -4.61
CA CYS A 149 12.01 -12.12 -4.64
C CYS A 149 11.81 -12.77 -3.26
N LEU A 150 11.49 -11.99 -2.21
CA LEU A 150 11.15 -12.51 -0.89
C LEU A 150 9.62 -12.51 -0.65
N PRO A 151 9.11 -13.47 0.13
CA PRO A 151 7.70 -13.50 0.53
C PRO A 151 7.25 -12.22 1.22
N GLY A 152 6.04 -11.76 0.89
CA GLY A 152 5.51 -10.49 1.44
C GLY A 152 5.42 -10.46 2.96
N GLN A 153 5.14 -11.61 3.59
CA GLN A 153 5.15 -11.74 5.04
C GLN A 153 6.50 -11.35 5.66
N LEU A 154 7.61 -11.61 4.96
CA LEU A 154 8.93 -11.16 5.39
C LEU A 154 9.10 -9.66 5.11
N LEU A 155 8.69 -9.20 3.93
CA LEU A 155 8.84 -7.79 3.51
C LEU A 155 8.05 -6.80 4.38
N GLN A 156 7.05 -7.26 5.16
CA GLN A 156 6.36 -6.45 6.17
C GLN A 156 7.19 -6.17 7.43
N GLN A 157 8.44 -6.66 7.50
CA GLN A 157 9.34 -6.41 8.62
C GLN A 157 10.39 -5.36 8.22
N GLU A 158 10.67 -4.41 9.13
CA GLU A 158 11.70 -3.39 8.95
C GLU A 158 13.08 -3.99 8.62
N TYR A 159 13.34 -5.24 9.06
CA TYR A 159 14.55 -5.98 8.72
C TYR A 159 14.84 -6.03 7.22
N PHE A 160 13.83 -6.11 6.36
CA PHE A 160 14.01 -6.32 4.92
C PHE A 160 14.07 -5.02 4.11
N ILE A 161 13.95 -3.87 4.76
CA ILE A 161 14.15 -2.57 4.12
C ILE A 161 15.65 -2.35 3.92
N CYS A 162 16.05 -2.05 2.70
CA CYS A 162 17.42 -1.70 2.35
C CYS A 162 17.53 -0.19 2.15
N PHE A 163 18.37 0.47 2.94
CA PHE A 163 18.76 1.86 2.72
C PHE A 163 19.69 1.96 1.49
N VAL A 164 19.39 2.89 0.58
CA VAL A 164 20.18 3.11 -0.65
C VAL A 164 21.00 4.38 -0.53
N SER A 165 20.37 5.52 -0.28
CA SER A 165 21.05 6.82 -0.20
C SER A 165 20.26 7.84 0.61
N THR A 166 20.93 8.93 1.00
CA THR A 166 20.31 10.09 1.65
C THR A 166 21.04 11.36 1.24
N SER A 167 20.31 12.47 1.09
CA SER A 167 20.91 13.77 0.83
C SER A 167 20.07 14.93 1.39
N LEU A 168 20.76 15.97 1.87
CA LEU A 168 20.20 17.29 2.19
C LEU A 168 20.06 18.20 0.97
N HIS A 169 20.79 17.88 -0.10
CA HIS A 169 21.01 18.78 -1.23
C HIS A 169 20.51 18.21 -2.55
N THR A 170 20.41 16.89 -2.62
CA THR A 170 20.09 16.14 -3.83
C THR A 170 18.63 15.72 -3.80
N THR A 171 17.91 16.08 -4.85
CA THR A 171 16.51 15.70 -5.09
C THR A 171 16.37 14.19 -5.34
N SER A 172 15.14 13.67 -5.34
CA SER A 172 14.90 12.26 -5.63
C SER A 172 15.31 11.88 -7.07
N PRO A 173 15.00 12.63 -8.14
CA PRO A 173 15.47 12.31 -9.49
C PRO A 173 17.00 12.25 -9.60
N GLU A 174 17.72 13.20 -9.01
CA GLU A 174 19.19 13.20 -9.05
C GLU A 174 19.79 11.97 -8.35
N GLN A 175 19.18 11.49 -7.25
CA GLN A 175 19.61 10.24 -6.62
C GLN A 175 19.23 9.01 -7.47
N PHE A 176 18.06 9.03 -8.13
CA PHE A 176 17.64 7.98 -9.05
C PHE A 176 18.52 7.88 -10.31
N SER A 177 19.18 8.97 -10.72
CA SER A 177 20.20 8.95 -11.79
C SER A 177 21.31 7.94 -11.49
N ALA A 178 21.91 8.04 -10.30
CA ALA A 178 22.96 7.12 -9.86
C ALA A 178 22.43 5.67 -9.71
N LEU A 179 21.19 5.50 -9.25
CA LEU A 179 20.56 4.18 -9.15
C LEU A 179 20.34 3.56 -10.54
N ARG A 180 19.80 4.32 -11.50
CA ARG A 180 19.59 3.87 -12.89
C ARG A 180 20.90 3.36 -13.48
N ASP A 181 21.98 4.11 -13.31
CA ASP A 181 23.30 3.73 -13.84
C ASP A 181 23.80 2.43 -13.21
N GLN A 182 23.63 2.25 -11.89
CA GLN A 182 23.96 1.00 -11.21
C GLN A 182 23.10 -0.17 -11.71
N VAL A 183 21.80 0.03 -11.91
CA VAL A 183 20.89 -1.00 -12.45
C VAL A 183 21.33 -1.40 -13.85
N LYS A 184 21.58 -0.44 -14.74
CA LYS A 184 22.06 -0.68 -16.11
C LYS A 184 23.41 -1.38 -16.13
N ASP A 185 24.34 -0.99 -15.26
CA ASP A 185 25.65 -1.64 -15.15
C ASP A 185 25.51 -3.12 -14.80
N THR A 186 24.56 -3.51 -13.94
CA THR A 186 24.37 -4.92 -13.59
C THR A 186 23.94 -5.80 -14.77
N GLU A 187 23.37 -5.23 -15.85
CA GLU A 187 22.99 -5.99 -17.04
C GLU A 187 24.21 -6.43 -17.87
N ILE A 188 25.29 -5.65 -17.80
CA ILE A 188 26.53 -5.86 -18.56
C ILE A 188 27.61 -6.46 -17.65
N ASN A 189 27.58 -6.11 -16.37
CA ASN A 189 28.51 -6.51 -15.33
C ASN A 189 27.76 -7.04 -14.08
N PRO A 190 27.11 -8.22 -14.14
CA PRO A 190 26.36 -8.75 -13.01
C PRO A 190 27.18 -8.87 -11.73
N VAL A 191 26.58 -8.46 -10.62
CA VAL A 191 27.24 -8.42 -9.32
C VAL A 191 27.42 -9.83 -8.79
N ARG A 192 28.67 -10.22 -8.57
CA ARG A 192 29.03 -11.55 -8.04
C ARG A 192 28.92 -11.61 -6.52
N CYS A 193 28.28 -12.65 -5.99
CA CYS A 193 28.21 -12.94 -4.56
C CYS A 193 28.16 -14.46 -4.29
N PHE A 194 27.96 -14.86 -3.03
CA PHE A 194 27.80 -16.26 -2.64
C PHE A 194 26.35 -16.55 -2.27
N ASN A 195 25.77 -17.58 -2.89
CA ASN A 195 24.46 -18.06 -2.51
C ASN A 195 24.60 -19.07 -1.36
N ALA A 196 24.19 -18.65 -0.17
CA ALA A 196 24.27 -19.44 1.05
C ALA A 196 23.30 -20.63 1.06
N HIS A 197 22.26 -20.63 0.23
CA HIS A 197 21.33 -21.74 0.08
C HIS A 197 21.94 -22.85 -0.79
N THR A 198 22.44 -22.50 -1.98
CA THR A 198 23.06 -23.48 -2.91
C THR A 198 24.52 -23.80 -2.56
N LYS A 199 25.15 -23.00 -1.69
CA LYS A 199 26.59 -23.04 -1.35
C LYS A 199 27.49 -22.87 -2.58
N TRP A 200 27.03 -22.09 -3.56
CA TRP A 200 27.71 -21.86 -4.82
C TRP A 200 27.83 -20.35 -5.11
N PRO A 201 28.90 -19.90 -5.78
CA PRO A 201 28.96 -18.53 -6.29
C PRO A 201 27.83 -18.24 -7.28
N CYS A 202 27.32 -17.02 -7.22
CA CYS A 202 26.28 -16.56 -8.13
C CYS A 202 26.51 -15.11 -8.53
N ARG A 203 25.79 -14.69 -9.56
CA ARG A 203 25.74 -13.33 -10.09
C ARG A 203 24.29 -12.90 -10.18
N PHE A 204 24.04 -11.60 -10.08
CA PHE A 204 22.68 -11.09 -10.26
C PHE A 204 22.62 -9.80 -11.08
N ILE A 205 21.50 -9.67 -11.78
CA ILE A 205 21.06 -8.48 -12.51
C ILE A 205 19.90 -7.85 -11.72
N LEU A 206 19.90 -6.53 -11.60
CA LEU A 206 18.83 -5.78 -10.94
C LEU A 206 17.77 -5.32 -11.94
N ARG A 207 16.51 -5.28 -11.50
CA ARG A 207 15.37 -4.75 -12.25
C ARG A 207 14.45 -3.98 -11.31
N VAL A 208 13.86 -2.87 -11.77
CA VAL A 208 12.93 -2.07 -10.97
C VAL A 208 11.50 -2.32 -11.45
N PRO A 209 10.69 -3.12 -10.74
CA PRO A 209 9.35 -3.50 -11.20
C PRO A 209 8.26 -2.48 -10.87
N ALA A 210 8.48 -1.64 -9.85
CA ALA A 210 7.49 -0.70 -9.30
C ALA A 210 8.15 0.42 -8.47
N LEU A 211 7.40 1.51 -8.28
CA LEU A 211 7.76 2.72 -7.52
C LEU A 211 6.70 3.01 -6.43
N PRO A 212 6.72 2.27 -5.30
CA PRO A 212 5.78 2.49 -4.21
C PRO A 212 6.16 3.75 -3.42
N ALA A 213 5.36 4.81 -3.45
CA ALA A 213 5.62 6.00 -2.65
C ALA A 213 4.31 6.71 -2.30
N ASP A 214 4.40 7.79 -1.54
CA ASP A 214 3.23 8.64 -1.29
C ASP A 214 2.75 9.33 -2.58
N ASN A 215 1.55 9.90 -2.55
CA ASN A 215 0.94 10.46 -3.76
C ASN A 215 1.74 11.63 -4.39
N PRO A 216 2.24 12.62 -3.62
CA PRO A 216 3.13 13.65 -4.14
C PRO A 216 4.39 13.10 -4.79
N GLN A 217 5.10 12.19 -4.12
CA GLN A 217 6.34 11.61 -4.63
C GLN A 217 6.10 10.78 -5.90
N GLN A 218 5.04 9.97 -5.95
CA GLN A 218 4.65 9.24 -7.17
C GLN A 218 4.26 10.18 -8.32
N SER A 219 3.67 11.35 -8.03
CA SER A 219 3.40 12.37 -9.06
C SER A 219 4.70 12.94 -9.63
N GLU A 220 5.69 13.19 -8.80
CA GLU A 220 7.02 13.65 -9.24
C GLU A 220 7.76 12.59 -10.04
N GLU A 221 7.76 11.34 -9.56
CA GLU A 221 8.37 10.19 -10.24
C GLU A 221 7.75 9.91 -11.61
N ALA A 222 6.46 10.22 -11.78
CA ALA A 222 5.75 10.12 -13.05
C ALA A 222 5.89 11.38 -13.95
N SER A 223 6.74 12.34 -13.60
CA SER A 223 6.90 13.62 -14.31
C SER A 223 5.56 14.36 -14.52
N HIS A 224 4.69 14.29 -13.51
CA HIS A 224 3.35 14.86 -13.51
C HIS A 224 3.27 16.16 -12.68
N ILE A 225 2.59 17.17 -13.22
CA ILE A 225 2.50 18.54 -12.65
C ILE A 225 1.73 18.62 -11.32
N GLY A 226 1.00 17.57 -10.95
CA GLY A 226 0.12 17.57 -9.78
C GLY A 226 -1.25 18.20 -10.07
N GLY A 227 -1.95 18.62 -9.03
CA GLY A 227 -3.34 19.13 -9.13
C GLY A 227 -3.52 20.47 -9.86
N ASN A 228 -2.43 21.08 -10.37
CA ASN A 228 -2.45 22.35 -11.09
C ASN A 228 -2.58 22.19 -12.62
N GLY A 229 -2.53 20.96 -13.14
CA GLY A 229 -2.73 20.69 -14.57
C GLY A 229 -4.20 20.47 -14.93
N ASN A 230 -4.53 20.64 -16.21
CA ASN A 230 -5.85 20.26 -16.73
C ASN A 230 -6.04 18.75 -16.63
N MET A 231 -5.01 17.95 -16.89
CA MET A 231 -5.05 16.50 -16.73
C MET A 231 -4.49 16.13 -15.36
N GLY A 232 -5.35 16.00 -14.35
CA GLY A 232 -4.96 15.90 -12.95
C GLY A 232 -4.48 14.51 -12.49
N CYS A 233 -4.67 13.46 -13.31
CA CYS A 233 -4.21 12.11 -12.99
C CYS A 233 -2.82 11.81 -13.58
N ARG A 234 -1.93 11.26 -12.75
CA ARG A 234 -0.58 10.81 -13.17
C ARG A 234 -0.59 9.53 -14.01
N LYS A 235 -1.65 8.72 -13.93
CA LYS A 235 -1.75 7.40 -14.58
C LYS A 235 -2.54 7.43 -15.89
N CYS A 236 -3.56 8.30 -16.00
CA CYS A 236 -4.43 8.41 -17.16
C CYS A 236 -4.69 9.88 -17.55
N TYR A 237 -5.61 10.11 -18.48
CA TYR A 237 -5.96 11.44 -18.99
C TYR A 237 -7.17 12.07 -18.30
N ALA A 238 -7.57 11.56 -17.13
CA ALA A 238 -8.69 12.14 -16.41
C ALA A 238 -8.40 13.59 -15.99
N GLY A 239 -9.41 14.43 -16.20
CA GLY A 239 -9.33 15.87 -16.08
C GLY A 239 -9.89 16.55 -17.33
N GLY A 240 -9.41 17.75 -17.60
CA GLY A 240 -9.78 18.58 -18.73
C GLY A 240 -10.01 20.02 -18.30
N TRP A 241 -10.48 20.82 -19.24
CA TRP A 241 -10.97 22.16 -18.92
C TRP A 241 -12.15 22.06 -17.96
N HIS A 242 -12.31 23.07 -17.09
CA HIS A 242 -13.38 23.12 -16.09
C HIS A 242 -14.77 22.87 -16.73
N GLU A 243 -15.03 23.48 -17.88
CA GLU A 243 -16.29 23.31 -18.63
C GLU A 243 -16.54 21.84 -19.04
N ASN A 244 -15.49 21.11 -19.41
CA ASN A 244 -15.60 19.70 -19.78
C ASN A 244 -15.86 18.84 -18.54
N MET A 245 -15.12 19.06 -17.44
CA MET A 245 -15.30 18.30 -16.20
C MET A 245 -16.66 18.56 -15.54
N GLU A 246 -17.26 19.72 -15.80
CA GLU A 246 -18.60 20.07 -15.34
C GLU A 246 -19.72 19.62 -16.30
N SER A 247 -19.39 19.00 -17.44
CA SER A 247 -20.39 18.36 -18.29
C SER A 247 -20.96 17.08 -17.63
N ASN A 248 -22.06 16.54 -18.15
CA ASN A 248 -22.60 15.28 -17.64
C ASN A 248 -21.62 14.14 -17.85
N GLU A 249 -21.05 14.09 -19.05
CA GLU A 249 -20.09 13.10 -19.49
C GLU A 249 -18.80 13.24 -18.66
N GLY A 250 -18.20 14.43 -18.63
CA GLY A 250 -16.93 14.65 -17.91
C GLY A 250 -17.04 14.45 -16.39
N TYR A 251 -18.15 14.83 -15.75
CA TYR A 251 -18.33 14.55 -14.33
C TYR A 251 -18.50 13.04 -14.06
N HIS A 252 -19.20 12.34 -14.95
CA HIS A 252 -19.37 10.89 -14.86
C HIS A 252 -18.04 10.15 -15.07
N ASP A 253 -17.25 10.57 -16.06
CA ASP A 253 -15.97 9.95 -16.41
C ASP A 253 -14.96 10.00 -15.25
N LEU A 254 -15.01 11.02 -14.39
CA LEU A 254 -14.16 11.10 -13.19
C LEU A 254 -14.37 9.96 -12.18
N HIS A 255 -15.50 9.24 -12.26
CA HIS A 255 -15.80 8.11 -11.39
C HIS A 255 -15.20 6.78 -11.85
N TYR A 256 -14.57 6.75 -13.03
CA TYR A 256 -14.04 5.54 -13.64
C TYR A 256 -12.62 5.78 -14.17
N VAL A 257 -11.83 4.71 -14.35
CA VAL A 257 -10.71 4.80 -15.29
C VAL A 257 -11.33 4.85 -16.68
N CYS A 258 -10.82 5.71 -17.58
CA CYS A 258 -11.35 5.89 -18.94
C CYS A 258 -11.16 4.61 -19.79
N MET A 259 -11.87 3.55 -19.46
CA MET A 259 -11.87 2.25 -20.09
C MET A 259 -13.21 2.10 -20.80
N PHE A 260 -13.18 1.98 -22.13
CA PHE A 260 -14.28 1.45 -22.93
C PHE A 260 -15.63 2.19 -22.84
N PHE A 261 -15.84 3.18 -23.71
CA PHE A 261 -17.14 3.35 -24.37
C PHE A 261 -16.95 3.50 -25.88
N THR A 262 -16.88 2.36 -26.58
CA THR A 262 -17.28 2.29 -27.99
C THR A 262 -18.72 1.78 -28.07
N SER A 263 -19.71 2.68 -28.09
CA SER A 263 -20.80 2.69 -29.10
C SER A 263 -21.92 3.70 -28.77
N THR A 264 -22.07 4.69 -29.68
CA THR A 264 -23.27 5.50 -30.04
C THR A 264 -23.94 6.34 -28.93
N ILE A 265 -24.19 7.65 -29.09
CA ILE A 265 -24.94 8.33 -30.18
C ILE A 265 -24.43 9.78 -30.38
N ASN A 266 -24.01 10.10 -31.62
CA ASN A 266 -23.96 11.42 -32.28
C ASN A 266 -23.52 12.66 -31.47
N GLY A 267 -22.22 12.96 -31.52
CA GLY A 267 -21.65 14.30 -31.30
C GLY A 267 -20.33 14.45 -32.07
N PRO A 268 -20.00 15.63 -32.64
CA PRO A 268 -18.85 15.79 -33.51
C PRO A 268 -17.55 15.97 -32.70
N ASP A 269 -16.54 15.19 -33.12
CA ASP A 269 -15.08 15.35 -32.93
C ASP A 269 -14.57 16.21 -31.76
N TYR A 270 -14.17 15.53 -30.68
CA TYR A 270 -12.93 15.85 -29.96
C TYR A 270 -12.13 14.57 -29.67
N CYS A 271 -11.16 14.33 -30.56
CA CYS A 271 -10.00 13.44 -30.51
C CYS A 271 -9.95 12.31 -29.46
N LEU A 272 -10.09 11.09 -29.98
CA LEU A 272 -9.39 9.89 -29.56
C LEU A 272 -7.89 10.18 -29.31
N LYS A 273 -7.38 9.91 -28.11
CA LYS A 273 -5.98 9.51 -27.96
C LYS A 273 -5.97 8.00 -27.74
N GLU A 274 -5.16 7.29 -28.52
CA GLU A 274 -4.89 5.87 -28.34
C GLU A 274 -4.33 5.63 -26.92
N GLY A 275 -4.98 4.76 -26.15
CA GLY A 275 -4.54 4.34 -24.82
C GLY A 275 -5.34 4.94 -23.66
N VAL A 276 -5.71 4.09 -22.70
CA VAL A 276 -6.37 4.46 -21.45
C VAL A 276 -5.39 5.09 -20.45
N PHE A 277 -4.14 4.65 -20.53
CA PHE A 277 -3.06 5.01 -19.60
C PHE A 277 -1.97 5.79 -20.32
N ARG A 278 -1.33 6.69 -19.58
CA ARG A 278 -0.13 7.38 -20.04
C ARG A 278 1.00 6.38 -20.22
N THR A 279 1.90 6.68 -21.14
CA THR A 279 3.10 5.87 -21.35
C THR A 279 4.35 6.70 -21.19
N THR A 280 5.43 6.04 -20.78
CA THR A 280 6.76 6.66 -20.72
C THR A 280 7.21 7.22 -22.07
N GLN A 281 6.85 6.56 -23.19
CA GLN A 281 7.17 7.06 -24.53
C GLN A 281 6.45 8.38 -24.82
N GLU A 282 5.15 8.47 -24.53
CA GLU A 282 4.40 9.72 -24.69
C GLU A 282 5.01 10.84 -23.83
N ILE A 283 5.36 10.54 -22.58
CA ILE A 283 5.92 11.53 -21.66
C ILE A 283 7.24 12.09 -22.21
N ARG A 284 8.14 11.22 -22.69
CA ARG A 284 9.39 11.63 -23.33
C ARG A 284 9.16 12.58 -24.50
N GLU A 285 8.30 12.18 -25.43
CA GLU A 285 8.01 12.99 -26.62
C GLU A 285 7.41 14.36 -26.26
N GLN A 286 6.62 14.44 -25.18
CA GLN A 286 6.10 15.73 -24.70
C GLN A 286 7.19 16.58 -24.05
N LEU A 287 8.09 15.98 -23.26
CA LEU A 287 9.21 16.69 -22.65
C LEU A 287 10.20 17.22 -23.70
N GLU A 288 10.53 16.41 -24.71
CA GLU A 288 11.36 16.84 -25.85
C GLU A 288 10.74 18.03 -26.59
N LYS A 289 9.42 18.00 -26.81
CA LYS A 289 8.69 19.15 -27.40
C LYS A 289 8.76 20.39 -26.51
N GLN A 290 8.61 20.24 -25.19
CA GLN A 290 8.71 21.36 -24.25
C GLN A 290 10.11 21.98 -24.27
N ILE A 291 11.17 21.16 -24.23
CA ILE A 291 12.57 21.59 -24.32
C ILE A 291 12.82 22.31 -25.65
N HIS A 292 12.37 21.75 -26.77
CA HIS A 292 12.51 22.39 -28.07
C HIS A 292 11.79 23.76 -28.10
N GLN A 293 10.57 23.88 -27.56
CA GLN A 293 9.87 25.17 -27.48
C GLN A 293 10.60 26.21 -26.60
N ALA A 294 11.27 25.76 -25.55
CA ALA A 294 12.09 26.63 -24.71
C ALA A 294 13.28 27.24 -25.49
N MET A 295 13.87 26.49 -26.43
CA MET A 295 14.93 26.98 -27.31
C MET A 295 14.47 28.09 -28.26
N HIS A 296 13.16 28.18 -28.55
CA HIS A 296 12.55 29.27 -29.33
C HIS A 296 12.14 30.48 -28.47
N GLY A 297 12.41 30.46 -27.16
CA GLY A 297 12.17 31.58 -26.25
C GLY A 297 10.71 31.77 -25.81
N VAL A 298 9.85 30.76 -26.02
CA VAL A 298 8.39 30.91 -25.84
C VAL A 298 7.92 30.32 -24.51
N GLU A 299 8.27 30.99 -23.40
CA GLU A 299 7.96 30.56 -22.02
C GLU A 299 6.47 30.24 -21.80
N LYS A 300 5.57 31.09 -22.31
CA LYS A 300 4.12 30.88 -22.19
C LYS A 300 3.67 29.59 -22.88
N THR A 301 4.21 29.28 -24.06
CA THR A 301 3.85 28.05 -24.79
C THR A 301 4.26 26.81 -24.01
N VAL A 302 5.42 26.82 -23.36
CA VAL A 302 5.85 25.72 -22.49
C VAL A 302 4.89 25.55 -21.30
N SER A 303 4.55 26.65 -20.61
CA SER A 303 3.59 26.62 -19.49
C SER A 303 2.20 26.13 -19.92
N ASP A 304 1.71 26.58 -21.07
CA ASP A 304 0.43 26.16 -21.63
C ASP A 304 0.45 24.66 -22.00
N MET A 305 1.55 24.16 -22.56
CA MET A 305 1.74 22.73 -22.84
C MET A 305 1.78 21.88 -21.57
N GLN A 306 2.52 22.31 -20.54
CA GLN A 306 2.59 21.62 -19.25
C GLN A 306 1.20 21.52 -18.60
N THR A 307 0.45 22.63 -18.61
CA THR A 307 -0.90 22.69 -18.05
C THR A 307 -1.86 21.81 -18.85
N ALA A 308 -1.84 21.88 -20.18
CA ALA A 308 -2.73 21.13 -21.05
C ALA A 308 -2.50 19.61 -20.99
N THR A 309 -1.23 19.18 -20.91
CA THR A 309 -0.87 17.76 -20.91
C THR A 309 -0.82 17.14 -19.52
N GLY A 310 -0.66 17.95 -18.47
CA GLY A 310 -0.36 17.51 -17.11
C GLY A 310 1.08 17.02 -16.92
N ILE A 311 1.94 17.13 -17.95
CA ILE A 311 3.32 16.64 -17.92
C ILE A 311 4.24 17.80 -17.59
N LYS A 312 4.89 17.71 -16.44
CA LYS A 312 5.90 18.65 -15.98
C LYS A 312 6.96 17.91 -15.19
N ASP A 313 8.14 17.83 -15.77
CA ASP A 313 9.27 17.15 -15.18
C ASP A 313 10.21 18.12 -14.48
N LYS A 314 10.70 17.80 -13.28
CA LYS A 314 11.60 18.70 -12.53
C LYS A 314 12.98 18.80 -13.16
N VAL A 315 13.51 17.70 -13.73
CA VAL A 315 14.81 17.69 -14.39
C VAL A 315 14.73 18.51 -15.68
N ALA A 316 13.74 18.23 -16.54
CA ALA A 316 13.52 19.00 -17.76
C ALA A 316 13.23 20.48 -17.46
N GLN A 317 12.49 20.80 -16.39
CA GLN A 317 12.18 22.18 -16.02
C GLN A 317 13.43 23.00 -15.71
N HIS A 318 14.43 22.40 -15.05
CA HIS A 318 15.72 23.07 -14.81
C HIS A 318 16.38 23.50 -16.13
N TRP A 319 16.42 22.60 -17.12
CA TRP A 319 16.98 22.88 -18.43
C TRP A 319 16.15 23.89 -19.23
N ILE A 320 14.82 23.79 -19.19
CA ILE A 320 13.90 24.74 -19.83
C ILE A 320 14.18 26.18 -19.34
N GLU A 321 14.36 26.37 -18.03
CA GLU A 321 14.65 27.68 -17.44
C GLU A 321 16.00 28.24 -17.90
N LEU A 322 17.04 27.39 -17.96
CA LEU A 322 18.36 27.76 -18.48
C LEU A 322 18.33 28.12 -19.97
N LEU A 323 17.61 27.34 -20.78
CA LEU A 323 17.46 27.57 -22.21
C LEU A 323 16.74 28.89 -22.49
N LEU A 324 15.64 29.18 -21.77
CA LEU A 324 14.92 30.45 -21.87
C LEU A 324 15.80 31.65 -21.46
N ALA A 325 16.62 31.51 -20.43
CA ALA A 325 17.54 32.56 -20.01
C ALA A 325 18.62 32.83 -21.08
N LYS A 326 19.22 31.77 -21.63
CA LYS A 326 20.24 31.87 -22.69
C LYS A 326 19.69 32.41 -24.00
N GLU A 327 18.48 32.04 -24.37
CA GLU A 327 17.79 32.59 -25.53
C GLU A 327 17.64 34.12 -25.42
N LYS A 328 17.19 34.60 -24.25
CA LYS A 328 17.06 36.04 -23.95
C LYS A 328 18.41 36.75 -24.04
N GLU A 329 19.49 36.15 -23.53
CA GLU A 329 20.85 36.68 -23.62
C GLU A 329 21.35 36.78 -25.07
N MET A 330 21.18 35.73 -25.88
CA MET A 330 21.60 35.71 -27.28
C MET A 330 20.84 36.73 -28.13
N LYS A 331 19.52 36.87 -27.94
CA LYS A 331 18.73 37.90 -28.60
C LYS A 331 19.11 39.30 -28.18
N HIS A 332 19.41 39.52 -26.90
CA HIS A 332 19.87 40.82 -26.43
C HIS A 332 21.24 41.19 -27.04
N ALA A 333 22.14 40.20 -27.17
CA ALA A 333 23.43 40.40 -27.82
C ALA A 333 23.31 40.67 -29.33
N GLN A 334 22.35 40.03 -30.02
CA GLN A 334 22.12 40.17 -31.47
C GLN A 334 20.62 40.25 -31.82
N PRO A 335 19.99 41.43 -31.72
CA PRO A 335 18.53 41.58 -31.88
C PRO A 335 17.98 41.22 -33.26
N GLY A 336 18.82 41.22 -34.31
CA GLY A 336 18.44 40.89 -35.68
C GLY A 336 18.60 39.42 -36.06
N ARG A 337 19.02 38.56 -35.14
CA ARG A 337 19.24 37.13 -35.40
C ARG A 337 17.91 36.39 -35.49
N SER A 338 17.80 35.43 -36.42
CA SER A 338 16.58 34.61 -36.54
C SER A 338 16.41 33.68 -35.34
N LEU A 339 15.15 33.38 -35.01
CA LEU A 339 14.78 32.43 -33.95
C LEU A 339 15.42 31.05 -34.18
N GLU A 340 15.36 30.56 -35.43
CA GLU A 340 15.88 29.25 -35.80
C GLU A 340 17.40 29.17 -35.61
N SER A 341 18.13 30.24 -35.92
CA SER A 341 19.59 30.28 -35.73
C SER A 341 19.99 30.29 -34.27
N VAL A 342 19.18 30.90 -33.40
CA VAL A 342 19.38 30.86 -31.95
C VAL A 342 19.08 29.47 -31.42
N ALA A 343 17.94 28.88 -31.83
CA ALA A 343 17.55 27.53 -31.41
C ALA A 343 18.57 26.45 -31.81
N GLU A 344 19.13 26.50 -33.03
CA GLU A 344 20.19 25.58 -33.47
C GLU A 344 21.48 25.67 -32.64
N GLU A 345 21.87 26.88 -32.21
CA GLU A 345 23.04 27.08 -31.34
C GLU A 345 22.75 26.59 -29.92
N LEU A 346 21.55 26.85 -29.40
CA LEU A 346 21.11 26.36 -28.11
C LEU A 346 21.01 24.84 -28.08
N GLN A 347 20.54 24.19 -29.16
CA GLN A 347 20.51 22.74 -29.27
C GLN A 347 21.93 22.17 -29.18
N LYS A 348 22.89 22.70 -29.94
CA LYS A 348 24.29 22.25 -29.85
C LYS A 348 24.87 22.44 -28.46
N TRP A 349 24.60 23.59 -27.84
CA TRP A 349 25.03 23.85 -26.47
C TRP A 349 24.42 22.85 -25.48
N PHE A 350 23.12 22.56 -25.63
CA PHE A 350 22.37 21.64 -24.80
C PHE A 350 22.90 20.21 -24.91
N ASP A 351 23.14 19.74 -26.14
CA ASP A 351 23.70 18.41 -26.43
C ASP A 351 25.11 18.21 -25.84
N GLU A 352 25.82 19.30 -25.56
CA GLU A 352 27.15 19.28 -24.92
C GLU A 352 27.10 19.34 -23.38
N GLN A 353 25.93 19.56 -22.77
CA GLN A 353 25.82 19.68 -21.32
C GLN A 353 25.86 18.32 -20.61
N PRO A 354 26.50 18.23 -19.43
CA PRO A 354 26.47 17.03 -18.62
C PRO A 354 25.19 16.92 -17.79
N GLY A 355 24.82 15.69 -17.44
CA GLY A 355 23.67 15.40 -16.58
C GLY A 355 22.50 14.85 -17.37
N ASP A 356 21.43 14.47 -16.67
CA ASP A 356 20.21 13.99 -17.32
C ASP A 356 19.38 15.17 -17.82
N GLU A 357 18.84 15.08 -19.03
CA GLU A 357 17.99 16.10 -19.64
C GLU A 357 16.53 16.03 -19.13
N ILE A 358 16.12 14.82 -18.72
CA ILE A 358 14.77 14.50 -18.23
C ILE A 358 14.86 13.50 -17.07
N ASN A 359 13.75 13.26 -16.38
CA ASN A 359 13.65 12.27 -15.31
C ASN A 359 14.35 10.92 -15.64
N PRO A 360 15.36 10.50 -14.86
CA PRO A 360 16.12 9.29 -15.12
C PRO A 360 15.28 8.01 -15.01
N LEU A 361 14.14 8.04 -14.30
CA LEU A 361 13.25 6.88 -14.18
C LEU A 361 12.58 6.51 -15.52
N LEU A 362 12.40 7.48 -16.43
CA LEU A 362 11.88 7.20 -17.76
C LEU A 362 12.85 6.29 -18.55
N ASP A 363 14.14 6.31 -18.20
CA ASP A 363 15.25 5.61 -18.85
C ASP A 363 15.64 4.28 -18.18
N ILE A 364 14.81 3.78 -17.28
CA ILE A 364 14.94 2.41 -16.76
C ILE A 364 14.15 1.47 -17.65
N ALA A 365 14.80 0.43 -18.20
CA ALA A 365 14.15 -0.53 -19.06
C ALA A 365 12.96 -1.21 -18.35
N ARG A 366 11.80 -1.25 -19.02
CA ARG A 366 10.53 -1.86 -18.56
C ARG A 366 9.87 -1.21 -17.35
N LEU A 367 10.39 -0.08 -16.88
CA LEU A 367 9.71 0.76 -15.92
C LEU A 367 8.90 1.83 -16.66
N ASP A 368 7.62 1.93 -16.33
CA ASP A 368 6.76 3.04 -16.74
C ASP A 368 6.25 3.79 -15.51
N PRO A 369 6.87 4.91 -15.11
CA PRO A 369 6.49 5.62 -13.88
C PRO A 369 5.01 6.06 -13.80
N SER A 370 4.32 6.23 -14.93
CA SER A 370 2.89 6.52 -14.94
C SER A 370 2.02 5.31 -14.58
N GLN A 371 2.47 4.09 -14.87
CA GLN A 371 1.68 2.87 -14.64
C GLN A 371 2.19 2.07 -13.44
N ASP A 372 3.50 2.15 -13.18
CA ASP A 372 4.23 1.36 -12.18
C ASP A 372 4.38 2.08 -10.83
N THR A 373 3.57 3.12 -10.61
CA THR A 373 3.32 3.76 -9.32
C THR A 373 1.98 3.26 -8.74
N PRO A 374 1.95 2.04 -8.14
CA PRO A 374 0.71 1.46 -7.61
C PRO A 374 0.09 2.39 -6.57
N VAL A 375 -1.25 2.47 -6.55
CA VAL A 375 -1.99 3.30 -5.60
C VAL A 375 -1.68 2.85 -4.17
N GLU A 376 -1.00 3.72 -3.44
CA GLU A 376 -0.62 3.51 -2.05
C GLU A 376 -1.83 3.77 -1.14
N ILE A 377 -2.31 2.74 -0.43
CA ILE A 377 -3.59 2.76 0.26
C ILE A 377 -3.55 3.50 1.62
N LEU A 378 -2.39 3.66 2.27
CA LEU A 378 -2.27 4.44 3.51
C LEU A 378 -2.56 5.92 3.26
N HIS A 379 -1.87 6.54 2.30
CA HIS A 379 -1.98 7.94 1.95
C HIS A 379 -3.22 8.28 1.11
N THR A 380 -3.75 7.31 0.39
CA THR A 380 -4.96 7.48 -0.43
C THR A 380 -6.21 7.28 0.39
N ILE A 381 -6.29 6.20 1.18
CA ILE A 381 -7.47 5.86 1.97
C ILE A 381 -7.39 6.47 3.37
N LEU A 382 -6.50 5.98 4.24
CA LEU A 382 -6.52 6.32 5.68
C LEU A 382 -6.14 7.78 5.95
N LEU A 383 -4.99 8.24 5.43
CA LEU A 383 -4.50 9.61 5.60
C LEU A 383 -5.10 10.59 4.55
N GLY A 384 -5.80 10.06 3.55
CA GLY A 384 -6.47 10.81 2.49
C GLY A 384 -7.98 10.88 2.69
N ILE A 385 -8.68 9.90 2.15
CA ILE A 385 -10.15 9.83 2.14
C ILE A 385 -10.76 9.86 3.53
N ILE A 386 -10.33 8.98 4.45
CA ILE A 386 -10.88 8.91 5.81
C ILE A 386 -10.64 10.23 6.55
N LYS A 387 -9.49 10.89 6.33
CA LYS A 387 -9.23 12.25 6.85
C LYS A 387 -10.26 13.27 6.34
N TYR A 388 -10.64 13.23 5.06
CA TYR A 388 -11.70 14.09 4.52
C TYR A 388 -13.07 13.76 5.11
N ILE A 389 -13.40 12.47 5.23
CA ILE A 389 -14.65 12.01 5.84
C ILE A 389 -14.75 12.51 7.29
N TRP A 390 -13.69 12.36 8.08
CA TRP A 390 -13.65 12.87 9.45
C TRP A 390 -13.86 14.40 9.49
N HIS A 391 -13.21 15.13 8.59
CA HIS A 391 -13.39 16.58 8.48
C HIS A 391 -14.84 16.97 8.12
N MET A 392 -15.49 16.22 7.22
CA MET A 392 -16.87 16.48 6.80
C MET A 392 -17.89 16.10 7.89
N LEU A 393 -17.64 15.03 8.63
CA LEU A 393 -18.56 14.51 9.63
C LEU A 393 -18.49 15.25 10.98
N HIS A 394 -17.32 15.76 11.38
CA HIS A 394 -17.26 16.57 12.61
C HIS A 394 -17.88 17.97 12.44
N THR A 395 -18.04 18.45 11.20
CA THR A 395 -18.68 19.74 10.90
C THR A 395 -20.19 19.61 10.70
N SER A 396 -20.64 18.51 10.07
CA SER A 396 -22.06 18.15 10.00
C SER A 396 -22.23 16.64 9.89
N MET A 397 -22.89 16.02 10.87
CA MET A 397 -23.26 14.60 10.84
C MET A 397 -24.44 14.40 9.88
N THR A 398 -24.18 14.34 8.57
CA THR A 398 -25.25 14.32 7.56
C THR A 398 -25.33 13.05 6.72
N ASP A 399 -24.31 12.18 6.68
CA ASP A 399 -24.41 10.96 5.85
C ASP A 399 -23.68 9.73 6.42
N ALA A 400 -24.45 8.72 6.80
CA ALA A 400 -23.94 7.43 7.26
C ALA A 400 -23.46 6.54 6.09
N HIS A 401 -23.90 6.78 4.85
CA HIS A 401 -23.52 5.97 3.69
C HIS A 401 -22.04 6.10 3.37
N LEU A 402 -21.48 7.29 3.46
CA LEU A 402 -20.07 7.54 3.17
C LEU A 402 -19.13 6.77 4.13
N VAL A 403 -19.45 6.76 5.43
CA VAL A 403 -18.67 5.99 6.42
C VAL A 403 -18.75 4.50 6.14
N LYS A 404 -19.96 3.98 5.85
CA LYS A 404 -20.16 2.57 5.54
C LYS A 404 -19.39 2.16 4.28
N ALA A 405 -19.55 2.92 3.19
CA ALA A 405 -18.88 2.65 1.93
C ALA A 405 -17.35 2.63 2.08
N ALA A 406 -16.79 3.63 2.78
CA ALA A 406 -15.35 3.70 3.02
C ALA A 406 -14.86 2.58 3.94
N GLY A 407 -15.64 2.22 4.96
CA GLY A 407 -15.35 1.09 5.86
C GLY A 407 -15.30 -0.24 5.13
N THR A 408 -16.31 -0.54 4.30
CA THR A 408 -16.35 -1.79 3.51
C THR A 408 -15.23 -1.83 2.48
N LEU A 409 -14.97 -0.73 1.76
CA LEU A 409 -13.83 -0.65 0.84
C LEU A 409 -12.50 -0.92 1.58
N GLY A 410 -12.30 -0.30 2.76
CA GLY A 410 -11.11 -0.50 3.57
C GLY A 410 -10.85 -1.96 3.93
N THR A 411 -11.89 -2.72 4.27
CA THR A 411 -11.75 -4.14 4.62
C THR A 411 -11.28 -5.00 3.46
N LEU A 412 -11.73 -4.69 2.23
CA LEU A 412 -11.32 -5.40 1.03
C LEU A 412 -9.88 -5.06 0.64
N LEU A 413 -9.42 -3.82 0.85
CA LEU A 413 -8.07 -3.39 0.47
C LEU A 413 -6.95 -3.91 1.39
N TRP A 414 -7.26 -4.30 2.63
CA TRP A 414 -6.29 -4.78 3.63
C TRP A 414 -6.15 -6.31 3.67
N VAL A 415 -6.46 -6.99 2.57
CA VAL A 415 -6.27 -8.44 2.44
C VAL A 415 -4.83 -8.79 2.05
N HIS A 416 -4.34 -9.95 2.52
CA HIS A 416 -2.99 -10.46 2.22
C HIS A 416 -2.98 -11.53 1.12
N GLU A 417 -4.15 -12.07 0.79
CA GLU A 417 -4.36 -13.07 -0.24
C GLU A 417 -5.69 -12.80 -0.94
N ILE A 418 -5.76 -13.09 -2.24
CA ILE A 418 -6.97 -12.97 -3.06
C ILE A 418 -7.29 -14.35 -3.64
N GLU A 419 -8.39 -14.97 -3.21
CA GLU A 419 -8.75 -16.33 -3.65
C GLU A 419 -9.17 -16.39 -5.12
N ASN A 420 -10.02 -15.44 -5.53
CA ASN A 420 -10.52 -15.32 -6.89
C ASN A 420 -10.36 -13.86 -7.34
N MET A 421 -9.44 -13.62 -8.29
CA MET A 421 -9.14 -12.27 -8.76
C MET A 421 -10.34 -11.63 -9.44
N ASP A 422 -11.08 -12.36 -10.28
CA ASP A 422 -12.20 -11.81 -11.05
C ASP A 422 -13.37 -11.39 -10.15
N GLU A 423 -13.73 -12.24 -9.18
CA GLU A 423 -14.77 -11.93 -8.19
C GLU A 423 -14.34 -10.76 -7.29
N TYR A 424 -13.09 -10.77 -6.83
CA TYR A 424 -12.54 -9.71 -6.00
C TYR A 424 -12.55 -8.35 -6.72
N LEU A 425 -12.14 -8.30 -7.99
CA LEU A 425 -12.10 -7.05 -8.78
C LEU A 425 -13.51 -6.51 -9.05
N LYS A 426 -14.50 -7.39 -9.26
CA LYS A 426 -15.91 -6.99 -9.42
C LYS A 426 -16.50 -6.39 -8.13
N ASP A 427 -16.21 -7.03 -7.00
CA ASP A 427 -16.62 -6.53 -5.68
C ASP A 427 -15.93 -5.18 -5.39
N LEU A 428 -14.64 -5.08 -5.70
CA LEU A 428 -13.84 -3.87 -5.56
C LEU A 428 -14.40 -2.71 -6.41
N GLU A 429 -14.75 -2.95 -7.68
CA GLU A 429 -15.36 -1.96 -8.56
C GLU A 429 -16.66 -1.40 -7.96
N THR A 430 -17.50 -2.30 -7.44
CA THR A 430 -18.77 -1.92 -6.79
C THR A 430 -18.52 -1.04 -5.55
N LEU A 431 -17.56 -1.44 -4.70
CA LEU A 431 -17.24 -0.70 -3.47
C LEU A 431 -16.57 0.65 -3.75
N ILE A 432 -15.68 0.74 -4.74
CA ILE A 432 -15.12 2.00 -5.21
C ILE A 432 -16.24 2.92 -5.69
N GLY A 433 -17.15 2.39 -6.52
CA GLY A 433 -18.30 3.13 -7.00
C GLY A 433 -19.15 3.69 -5.86
N ASN A 434 -19.45 2.86 -4.85
CA ASN A 434 -20.18 3.29 -3.67
C ASN A 434 -19.48 4.41 -2.89
N VAL A 435 -18.15 4.35 -2.74
CA VAL A 435 -17.39 5.42 -2.06
C VAL A 435 -17.48 6.72 -2.85
N LEU A 436 -17.30 6.67 -4.17
CA LEU A 436 -17.34 7.86 -5.03
C LEU A 436 -18.73 8.48 -5.07
N ASP A 437 -19.77 7.66 -5.21
CA ASP A 437 -21.17 8.12 -5.23
C ASP A 437 -21.55 8.77 -3.90
N ALA A 438 -21.22 8.11 -2.77
CA ALA A 438 -21.47 8.66 -1.44
C ALA A 438 -20.65 9.94 -1.17
N PHE A 439 -19.44 10.07 -1.73
CA PHE A 439 -18.72 11.35 -1.71
C PHE A 439 -19.43 12.42 -2.51
N GLY A 440 -19.96 12.07 -3.69
CA GLY A 440 -20.77 12.93 -4.55
C GLY A 440 -22.05 13.43 -3.87
N ASP A 441 -22.66 12.58 -3.02
CA ASP A 441 -23.81 12.94 -2.20
C ASP A 441 -23.49 14.04 -1.18
N VAL A 442 -22.37 13.90 -0.46
CA VAL A 442 -22.00 14.84 0.59
C VAL A 442 -21.37 16.11 0.02
N ASN A 443 -20.46 15.96 -0.94
CA ASN A 443 -19.79 17.10 -1.57
C ASN A 443 -19.34 16.79 -3.02
N PRO A 444 -20.19 17.06 -4.01
CA PRO A 444 -19.92 16.72 -5.41
C PRO A 444 -18.71 17.44 -6.01
N SER A 445 -18.30 18.61 -5.49
CA SER A 445 -17.12 19.32 -6.00
C SER A 445 -15.81 18.62 -5.65
N LYS A 446 -15.79 17.74 -4.63
CA LYS A 446 -14.59 16.98 -4.28
C LYS A 446 -14.19 16.00 -5.37
N ILE A 447 -15.14 15.46 -6.13
CA ILE A 447 -14.87 14.60 -7.29
C ILE A 447 -14.05 15.35 -8.35
N LEU A 448 -14.31 16.64 -8.55
CA LEU A 448 -13.59 17.48 -9.52
C LEU A 448 -12.16 17.80 -9.07
N ILE A 449 -11.98 18.11 -7.79
CA ILE A 449 -10.72 18.73 -7.30
C ILE A 449 -9.79 17.75 -6.57
N LYS A 450 -10.28 16.59 -6.10
CA LYS A 450 -9.49 15.64 -5.33
C LYS A 450 -9.12 14.42 -6.15
N VAL A 451 -7.95 14.49 -6.81
CA VAL A 451 -7.36 13.39 -7.58
C VAL A 451 -7.30 12.07 -6.81
N LYS A 452 -7.12 12.09 -5.48
CA LYS A 452 -7.12 10.87 -4.64
C LYS A 452 -8.40 10.04 -4.79
N LEU A 453 -9.54 10.67 -5.06
CA LEU A 453 -10.79 9.97 -5.34
C LEU A 453 -10.72 9.28 -6.71
N HIS A 454 -10.21 9.98 -7.72
CA HIS A 454 -10.00 9.40 -9.06
C HIS A 454 -8.89 8.33 -9.10
N LEU A 455 -8.00 8.28 -8.11
CA LEU A 455 -7.05 7.17 -7.98
C LEU A 455 -7.72 5.86 -7.53
N LEU A 456 -8.92 5.90 -6.93
CA LEU A 456 -9.58 4.67 -6.47
C LEU A 456 -9.87 3.69 -7.60
N PRO A 457 -10.49 4.08 -8.74
CA PRO A 457 -10.69 3.19 -9.88
C PRO A 457 -9.39 2.52 -10.39
N HIS A 458 -8.22 3.16 -10.25
CA HIS A 458 -6.94 2.57 -10.62
C HIS A 458 -6.51 1.38 -9.73
N LEU A 459 -7.09 1.22 -8.54
CA LEU A 459 -6.84 0.05 -7.68
C LEU A 459 -7.23 -1.27 -8.37
N ILE A 460 -8.22 -1.26 -9.26
CA ILE A 460 -8.64 -2.44 -10.01
C ILE A 460 -7.46 -2.97 -10.85
N THR A 461 -6.89 -2.09 -11.69
CA THR A 461 -5.75 -2.46 -12.54
C THR A 461 -4.48 -2.70 -11.72
N ASP A 462 -4.26 -1.94 -10.64
CA ASP A 462 -3.07 -2.08 -9.83
C ASP A 462 -3.07 -3.40 -9.05
N ILE A 463 -4.21 -3.83 -8.51
CA ILE A 463 -4.30 -5.11 -7.79
C ILE A 463 -4.18 -6.29 -8.75
N GLN A 464 -4.71 -6.19 -9.96
CA GLN A 464 -4.49 -7.19 -10.99
C GLN A 464 -2.99 -7.34 -11.34
N ARG A 465 -2.30 -6.20 -11.51
CA ARG A 465 -0.88 -6.16 -11.88
C ARG A 465 0.05 -6.57 -10.73
N PHE A 466 -0.17 -6.06 -9.52
CA PHE A 466 0.77 -6.18 -8.41
C PHE A 466 0.31 -7.13 -7.29
N GLY A 467 -0.90 -7.66 -7.36
CA GLY A 467 -1.50 -8.48 -6.31
C GLY A 467 -2.11 -7.63 -5.19
N PRO A 468 -2.29 -8.19 -3.98
CA PRO A 468 -2.96 -7.50 -2.88
C PRO A 468 -2.36 -6.12 -2.54
N ALA A 469 -3.20 -5.09 -2.43
CA ALA A 469 -2.77 -3.69 -2.27
C ALA A 469 -1.94 -3.45 -0.99
N ILE A 470 -2.13 -4.25 0.06
CA ILE A 470 -1.37 -4.19 1.31
C ILE A 470 0.15 -4.29 1.10
N ARG A 471 0.60 -4.86 -0.03
CA ARG A 471 2.03 -5.02 -0.35
C ARG A 471 2.72 -3.74 -0.76
N ASN A 472 1.95 -2.77 -1.23
CA ASN A 472 2.47 -1.47 -1.66
C ASN A 472 2.34 -0.42 -0.57
N LEU A 473 1.94 -0.79 0.65
CA LEU A 473 1.82 0.10 1.80
C LEU A 473 3.18 0.67 2.21
N THR A 474 3.20 1.98 2.47
CA THR A 474 4.40 2.67 2.97
C THR A 474 4.54 2.65 4.50
N GLU A 475 3.61 2.03 5.25
CA GLU A 475 3.60 2.07 6.73
C GLU A 475 4.92 1.59 7.35
N VAL A 476 5.40 0.41 6.95
CA VAL A 476 6.66 -0.15 7.46
C VAL A 476 7.85 0.74 7.07
N PHE A 477 7.76 1.41 5.92
CA PHE A 477 8.78 2.32 5.42
C PHE A 477 8.80 3.61 6.25
N GLU A 478 7.64 4.17 6.59
CA GLU A 478 7.50 5.32 7.48
C GLU A 478 7.98 5.01 8.90
N CYS A 479 7.75 3.79 9.40
CA CYS A 479 8.34 3.35 10.67
C CYS A 479 9.87 3.34 10.61
N TYR A 480 10.46 2.93 9.49
CA TYR A 480 11.91 2.93 9.28
C TYR A 480 12.53 4.35 9.32
N ASN A 481 11.76 5.40 9.01
CA ASN A 481 12.20 6.78 9.16
C ASN A 481 12.54 7.15 10.61
N ALA A 482 11.98 6.48 11.60
CA ALA A 482 12.37 6.68 13.00
C ALA A 482 13.83 6.30 13.24
N ILE A 483 14.31 5.22 12.60
CA ILE A 483 15.72 4.78 12.67
C ILE A 483 16.63 5.85 12.04
N PHE A 484 16.23 6.41 10.91
CA PHE A 484 16.93 7.52 10.27
C PHE A 484 17.01 8.74 11.19
N GLN A 485 15.89 9.15 11.79
CA GLN A 485 15.83 10.29 12.71
C GLN A 485 16.76 10.11 13.90
N LEU A 486 16.84 8.90 14.48
CA LEU A 486 17.78 8.60 15.56
C LEU A 486 19.23 8.75 15.10
N CYS A 487 19.58 8.25 13.90
CA CYS A 487 20.93 8.42 13.35
C CYS A 487 21.28 9.91 13.15
N SER A 488 20.32 10.71 12.69
CA SER A 488 20.49 12.17 12.56
C SER A 488 20.73 12.83 13.92
N ILE A 489 19.88 12.57 14.91
CA ILE A 489 19.93 13.16 16.27
C ILE A 489 21.27 12.86 16.97
N TYR A 490 21.82 11.66 16.77
CA TYR A 490 23.06 11.24 17.42
C TYR A 490 24.33 11.49 16.58
N SER A 491 24.22 12.20 15.45
CA SER A 491 25.38 12.60 14.65
C SER A 491 26.07 13.84 15.24
N ASN A 492 27.26 14.17 14.74
CA ASN A 492 27.94 15.43 15.06
C ASN A 492 27.44 16.61 14.21
N HIS A 493 26.53 16.35 13.27
CA HIS A 493 25.94 17.30 12.31
C HIS A 493 26.91 18.03 11.35
N GLN A 494 28.18 17.60 11.23
CA GLN A 494 29.14 18.21 10.31
C GLN A 494 28.99 17.70 8.87
N ALA A 495 28.77 16.39 8.71
CA ALA A 495 28.58 15.74 7.42
C ALA A 495 27.38 14.77 7.49
N LEU A 496 26.21 15.33 7.83
CA LEU A 496 25.03 14.58 8.27
C LEU A 496 24.66 13.42 7.35
N SER A 497 24.50 13.64 6.04
CA SER A 497 24.14 12.58 5.09
C SER A 497 25.19 11.46 5.05
N ARG A 498 26.49 11.81 5.10
CA ARG A 498 27.59 10.83 5.12
C ARG A 498 27.59 10.03 6.41
N ASP A 499 27.46 10.70 7.55
CA ASP A 499 27.50 10.05 8.87
C ASP A 499 26.33 9.08 9.03
N ILE A 500 25.14 9.47 8.57
CA ILE A 500 23.96 8.61 8.54
C ILE A 500 24.19 7.41 7.63
N ALA A 501 24.68 7.60 6.40
CA ALA A 501 24.95 6.50 5.48
C ALA A 501 25.97 5.50 6.06
N VAL A 502 27.03 5.99 6.72
CA VAL A 502 28.02 5.14 7.41
C VAL A 502 27.38 4.38 8.58
N LYS A 503 26.43 5.00 9.29
CA LYS A 503 25.71 4.35 10.39
C LYS A 503 24.81 3.22 9.88
N PHE A 504 24.04 3.47 8.81
CA PHE A 504 23.23 2.43 8.16
C PHE A 504 24.09 1.28 7.63
N CYS A 505 25.23 1.59 6.98
CA CYS A 505 26.19 0.58 6.55
C CYS A 505 26.70 -0.27 7.73
N SER A 506 26.99 0.35 8.87
CA SER A 506 27.41 -0.37 10.09
C SER A 506 26.30 -1.26 10.66
N MET A 507 25.05 -0.79 10.63
CA MET A 507 23.88 -1.58 11.07
C MET A 507 23.64 -2.77 10.14
N ASP A 508 23.73 -2.58 8.84
CA ASP A 508 23.54 -3.66 7.86
C ASP A 508 24.67 -4.70 7.92
N HIS A 509 25.92 -4.28 8.16
CA HIS A 509 27.01 -5.20 8.47
C HIS A 509 26.76 -6.02 9.74
N LEU A 510 26.33 -5.38 10.82
CA LEU A 510 26.00 -6.08 12.06
C LEU A 510 24.89 -7.10 11.82
N LYS A 511 23.81 -6.66 11.17
CA LYS A 511 22.68 -7.49 10.75
C LYS A 511 23.15 -8.71 9.96
N HIS A 512 23.97 -8.52 8.93
CA HIS A 512 24.53 -9.62 8.12
C HIS A 512 25.37 -10.59 8.96
N LEU A 513 26.23 -10.09 9.84
CA LEU A 513 27.12 -10.93 10.66
C LEU A 513 26.36 -11.81 11.66
N ILE A 514 25.39 -11.24 12.39
CA ILE A 514 24.65 -11.97 13.44
C ILE A 514 23.57 -12.89 12.86
N SER A 515 23.09 -12.60 11.65
CA SER A 515 22.15 -13.46 10.91
C SER A 515 22.84 -14.55 10.08
N ARG A 516 24.07 -14.92 10.43
CA ARG A 516 24.85 -16.01 9.80
C ARG A 516 25.25 -15.71 8.35
N GLY A 517 25.34 -14.44 7.96
CA GLY A 517 25.83 -14.02 6.66
C GLY A 517 27.25 -14.52 6.36
N TYR A 518 27.46 -15.02 5.14
CA TYR A 518 28.78 -15.30 4.60
C TYR A 518 29.41 -14.01 4.07
N TYR A 519 30.71 -13.86 4.30
CA TYR A 519 31.52 -12.79 3.70
C TYR A 519 32.85 -13.36 3.20
N TRP A 520 33.43 -12.70 2.20
CA TRP A 520 34.72 -13.10 1.64
C TRP A 520 35.85 -12.71 2.60
N SER A 521 36.69 -13.67 2.98
CA SER A 521 37.88 -13.42 3.78
C SER A 521 39.10 -13.42 2.88
N GLU A 522 39.73 -12.26 2.70
CA GLU A 522 40.98 -12.14 1.95
C GLU A 522 42.12 -12.96 2.59
N SER A 523 42.18 -13.02 3.92
CA SER A 523 43.21 -13.79 4.61
C SER A 523 43.09 -15.30 4.42
N HIS A 524 41.87 -15.82 4.29
CA HIS A 524 41.62 -17.25 4.11
C HIS A 524 41.30 -17.63 2.65
N GLN A 525 41.18 -16.65 1.74
CA GLN A 525 40.76 -16.80 0.35
C GLN A 525 39.51 -17.68 0.20
N ARG A 526 38.53 -17.50 1.10
CA ARG A 526 37.27 -18.26 1.11
C ARG A 526 36.15 -17.48 1.78
N TRP A 527 34.92 -17.90 1.50
CA TRP A 527 33.73 -17.44 2.22
C TRP A 527 33.72 -18.00 3.65
N VAL A 528 33.53 -17.13 4.63
CA VAL A 528 33.48 -17.47 6.06
C VAL A 528 32.25 -16.85 6.71
N GLN A 529 31.92 -17.32 7.92
CA GLN A 529 30.85 -16.77 8.76
C GLN A 529 31.41 -16.41 10.13
N ALA A 530 30.67 -15.61 10.89
CA ALA A 530 30.95 -15.41 12.30
C ALA A 530 30.85 -16.75 13.08
N ARG A 531 31.60 -16.86 14.18
CA ARG A 531 31.58 -18.06 15.04
C ARG A 531 30.23 -18.20 15.76
N ASN A 532 29.88 -19.43 16.15
CA ASN A 532 28.61 -19.75 16.81
C ASN A 532 28.26 -18.85 18.00
N SER A 533 29.24 -18.36 18.76
CA SER A 533 29.01 -17.45 19.89
C SER A 533 28.39 -16.12 19.48
N VAL A 534 28.72 -15.60 18.28
CA VAL A 534 28.12 -14.38 17.72
C VAL A 534 26.75 -14.69 17.11
N LEU A 535 26.64 -15.82 16.42
CA LEU A 535 25.41 -16.23 15.75
C LEU A 535 24.27 -16.50 16.73
N GLN A 536 24.59 -16.96 17.95
CA GLN A 536 23.59 -17.20 18.99
C GLN A 536 22.88 -15.92 19.44
N LEU A 537 23.52 -14.73 19.32
CA LEU A 537 22.94 -13.47 19.77
C LEU A 537 21.58 -13.17 19.12
N LEU A 538 21.44 -13.43 17.82
CA LEU A 538 20.17 -13.21 17.12
C LEU A 538 19.07 -14.12 17.66
N HIS A 539 19.40 -15.33 18.11
CA HIS A 539 18.41 -16.32 18.58
C HIS A 539 18.19 -16.29 20.11
N SER A 540 19.16 -15.85 20.88
CA SER A 540 19.10 -15.84 22.35
C SER A 540 18.56 -14.53 22.92
N GLU A 541 18.70 -13.41 22.21
CA GLU A 541 18.34 -12.08 22.71
C GLU A 541 17.15 -11.46 21.96
N PRO A 542 15.93 -11.51 22.51
CA PRO A 542 14.75 -10.88 21.92
C PRO A 542 14.92 -9.37 21.68
N VAL A 543 15.70 -8.71 22.53
CA VAL A 543 16.00 -7.27 22.38
C VAL A 543 16.73 -7.00 21.06
N ILE A 544 17.68 -7.86 20.67
CA ILE A 544 18.40 -7.70 19.40
C ILE A 544 17.45 -7.91 18.21
N GLN A 545 16.58 -8.92 18.28
CA GLN A 545 15.56 -9.16 17.24
C GLN A 545 14.67 -7.93 17.04
N GLN A 546 14.14 -7.37 18.14
CA GLN A 546 13.32 -6.15 18.10
C GLN A 546 14.05 -4.96 17.51
N HIS A 547 15.33 -4.74 17.86
CA HIS A 547 16.12 -3.62 17.34
C HIS A 547 16.46 -3.75 15.84
N LEU A 548 16.49 -4.97 15.32
CA LEU A 548 16.68 -5.22 13.90
C LEU A 548 15.34 -5.21 13.13
N GLY A 549 14.22 -5.03 13.83
CA GLY A 549 12.89 -5.21 13.26
C GLY A 549 12.65 -6.64 12.76
N TRP A 550 13.35 -7.62 13.31
CA TRP A 550 13.18 -9.04 12.97
C TRP A 550 12.15 -9.66 13.89
N VAL A 551 11.09 -10.20 13.31
CA VAL A 551 10.10 -11.00 14.01
C VAL A 551 10.28 -12.43 13.55
N ALA A 552 10.75 -13.29 14.46
CA ALA A 552 10.81 -14.71 14.16
C ALA A 552 9.38 -15.20 13.83
N PRO A 553 9.21 -16.10 12.83
CA PRO A 553 7.91 -16.66 12.53
C PRO A 553 7.28 -17.18 13.81
N ILE A 554 6.12 -16.61 14.17
CA ILE A 554 5.39 -17.05 15.36
C ILE A 554 5.10 -18.52 15.11
N LYS A 555 5.75 -19.41 15.89
CA LYS A 555 5.23 -20.76 16.04
C LYS A 555 3.91 -20.59 16.77
N LEU A 556 2.83 -20.47 16.00
CA LEU A 556 1.49 -20.57 16.54
C LEU A 556 1.46 -21.90 17.28
N THR A 557 1.48 -21.83 18.60
CA THR A 557 1.06 -22.93 19.47
C THR A 557 -0.38 -22.59 19.83
N PRO A 558 -1.38 -22.91 18.98
CA PRO A 558 -2.79 -22.70 19.28
C PRO A 558 -3.21 -23.57 20.46
N GLU A 559 -2.80 -23.24 21.68
CA GLU A 559 -2.76 -24.24 22.76
C GLU A 559 -2.53 -23.66 24.18
N LEU A 560 -2.57 -22.35 24.37
CA LEU A 560 -2.31 -21.74 25.69
C LEU A 560 -3.50 -20.90 26.17
N ILE A 561 -4.22 -21.40 27.19
CA ILE A 561 -4.98 -20.49 28.06
C ILE A 561 -4.01 -19.83 29.01
N CYS A 562 -3.98 -18.50 28.99
CA CYS A 562 -3.18 -17.73 29.92
C CYS A 562 -3.89 -17.72 31.28
N ILE A 563 -3.19 -18.19 32.32
CA ILE A 563 -3.68 -18.19 33.71
C ILE A 563 -3.12 -16.97 34.42
N LYS A 564 -3.82 -16.47 35.45
CA LYS A 564 -3.19 -15.61 36.45
C LYS A 564 -1.96 -16.32 37.00
N SER A 565 -0.92 -15.56 37.37
CA SER A 565 0.31 -16.16 37.93
C SER A 565 -0.03 -17.17 39.03
N LYS A 566 0.77 -18.23 39.19
CA LYS A 566 0.51 -19.32 40.17
C LYS A 566 0.18 -18.83 41.60
N LYS A 567 0.61 -17.61 41.98
CA LYS A 567 0.31 -16.99 43.28
C LYS A 567 -1.12 -16.40 43.40
N LYS A 568 -1.85 -16.26 42.29
CA LYS A 568 -3.18 -15.62 42.19
C LYS A 568 -4.27 -16.54 41.59
N ALA A 569 -3.91 -17.75 41.17
CA ALA A 569 -4.87 -18.75 40.70
C ALA A 569 -5.45 -19.47 41.92
N VAL A 570 -6.74 -19.29 42.18
CA VAL A 570 -7.47 -19.96 43.27
C VAL A 570 -8.27 -21.10 42.65
N PRO A 571 -8.04 -22.36 43.05
CA PRO A 571 -8.86 -23.48 42.61
C PRO A 571 -10.30 -23.29 43.06
N VAL A 572 -11.23 -23.57 42.15
CA VAL A 572 -12.68 -23.55 42.37
C VAL A 572 -13.24 -24.95 42.11
N GLU A 573 -14.23 -25.34 42.90
CA GLU A 573 -14.95 -26.59 42.71
C GLU A 573 -15.88 -26.48 41.51
N TRP A 574 -15.99 -27.54 40.69
CA TRP A 574 -16.85 -27.57 39.50
C TRP A 574 -18.26 -27.03 39.78
N SER A 575 -18.89 -27.45 40.89
CA SER A 575 -20.24 -27.05 41.31
C SER A 575 -20.44 -25.54 41.48
N THR A 576 -19.36 -24.76 41.61
CA THR A 576 -19.39 -23.30 41.78
C THR A 576 -19.16 -22.53 40.49
N THR A 577 -18.81 -23.23 39.40
CA THR A 577 -18.56 -22.63 38.09
C THR A 577 -19.87 -22.31 37.37
N LYS A 578 -19.86 -21.29 36.49
CA LYS A 578 -21.02 -20.99 35.66
C LYS A 578 -21.30 -22.12 34.66
N ALA A 579 -20.26 -22.79 34.19
CA ALA A 579 -20.37 -23.96 33.34
C ALA A 579 -21.27 -25.03 33.97
N SER A 580 -21.08 -25.35 35.26
CA SER A 580 -21.80 -26.43 35.94
C SER A 580 -23.32 -26.32 35.95
N SER A 581 -23.89 -25.09 35.93
CA SER A 581 -25.34 -24.92 35.93
C SER A 581 -26.04 -25.33 34.63
N TYR A 582 -25.27 -25.58 33.56
CA TYR A 582 -25.79 -25.92 32.24
C TYR A 582 -25.49 -27.36 31.81
N PHE A 583 -24.64 -28.09 32.54
CA PHE A 583 -24.35 -29.50 32.25
C PHE A 583 -25.26 -30.42 33.06
N SER A 584 -26.08 -31.20 32.37
CA SER A 584 -26.99 -32.20 32.97
C SER A 584 -26.73 -33.57 32.34
N GLY A 585 -25.62 -34.24 32.65
CA GLY A 585 -25.28 -35.54 32.06
C GLY A 585 -24.01 -36.21 32.59
N SER A 586 -23.82 -37.50 32.24
CA SER A 586 -22.76 -38.39 32.74
C SER A 586 -21.42 -38.35 31.98
N GLU A 587 -21.25 -37.47 31.00
CA GLU A 587 -20.02 -37.33 30.17
C GLU A 587 -18.99 -36.34 30.74
N TYR A 588 -19.16 -35.86 31.98
CA TYR A 588 -18.53 -34.64 32.48
C TYR A 588 -17.74 -34.80 33.79
N PRO A 589 -16.86 -33.83 34.14
CA PRO A 589 -15.95 -33.91 35.29
C PRO A 589 -16.69 -34.17 36.61
N SER A 590 -16.08 -34.94 37.52
CA SER A 590 -16.67 -35.21 38.85
C SER A 590 -17.03 -33.89 39.55
N SER A 591 -18.13 -33.84 40.31
CA SER A 591 -18.52 -32.65 41.08
C SER A 591 -17.41 -32.12 41.99
N THR A 592 -16.52 -33.00 42.45
CA THR A 592 -15.36 -32.72 43.30
C THR A 592 -14.08 -32.36 42.53
N SER A 593 -14.16 -32.18 41.20
CA SER A 593 -13.01 -31.78 40.38
C SER A 593 -12.68 -30.30 40.63
N HIS A 594 -11.39 -30.01 40.69
CA HIS A 594 -10.87 -28.68 40.97
C HIS A 594 -10.37 -28.02 39.69
N TRP A 595 -10.80 -26.78 39.48
CA TRP A 595 -10.58 -26.00 38.26
C TRP A 595 -9.97 -24.65 38.59
N CYS A 596 -9.19 -24.09 37.66
CA CYS A 596 -8.71 -22.72 37.72
C CYS A 596 -9.36 -21.89 36.62
N HIS A 597 -9.75 -20.65 36.93
CA HIS A 597 -10.22 -19.71 35.90
C HIS A 597 -9.06 -19.23 35.02
N GLY A 598 -9.24 -19.38 33.71
CA GLY A 598 -8.40 -18.75 32.69
C GLY A 598 -8.68 -17.26 32.53
N ILE A 599 -7.72 -16.51 31.95
CA ILE A 599 -7.88 -15.10 31.60
C ILE A 599 -8.24 -14.95 30.11
N SER A 600 -7.54 -15.69 29.26
CA SER A 600 -7.71 -15.66 27.81
C SER A 600 -7.35 -17.00 27.19
N VAL A 601 -7.94 -17.30 26.04
CA VAL A 601 -7.59 -18.44 25.17
C VAL A 601 -7.02 -17.93 23.86
N THR A 602 -5.99 -18.59 23.34
CA THR A 602 -5.48 -18.29 22.00
C THR A 602 -6.31 -19.02 20.94
N ALA A 603 -6.91 -18.27 20.02
CA ALA A 603 -7.67 -18.80 18.88
C ALA A 603 -6.75 -19.41 17.81
N GLN A 604 -7.33 -20.14 16.85
CA GLN A 604 -6.59 -20.71 15.72
C GLN A 604 -5.92 -19.63 14.85
N SER A 605 -6.52 -18.44 14.74
CA SER A 605 -5.90 -17.26 14.12
C SER A 605 -4.67 -16.72 14.88
N GLY A 606 -4.44 -17.16 16.11
CA GLY A 606 -3.40 -16.64 17.01
C GLY A 606 -3.89 -15.55 17.97
N ASP A 607 -5.14 -15.10 17.84
CA ASP A 607 -5.69 -14.03 18.67
C ASP A 607 -5.88 -14.44 20.13
N HIS A 608 -5.61 -13.53 21.06
CA HIS A 608 -5.95 -13.73 22.46
C HIS A 608 -7.41 -13.30 22.73
N CYS A 609 -8.29 -14.28 22.92
CA CYS A 609 -9.69 -14.06 23.25
C CYS A 609 -9.90 -14.10 24.77
N SER A 610 -10.31 -12.98 25.36
CA SER A 610 -10.61 -12.89 26.79
C SER A 610 -12.08 -13.18 27.10
N ILE A 611 -12.42 -13.29 28.39
CA ILE A 611 -13.83 -13.43 28.79
C ILE A 611 -14.62 -12.21 28.26
N ARG A 612 -15.81 -12.47 27.69
CA ARG A 612 -16.67 -11.56 26.90
C ARG A 612 -16.23 -11.26 25.48
N SER A 613 -15.10 -11.79 25.01
CA SER A 613 -14.77 -11.72 23.58
C SER A 613 -15.80 -12.49 22.76
N TRP A 614 -16.15 -11.92 21.60
CA TRP A 614 -16.97 -12.57 20.58
C TRP A 614 -16.06 -13.36 19.64
N VAL A 615 -16.40 -14.62 19.40
CA VAL A 615 -15.58 -15.54 18.63
C VAL A 615 -16.43 -16.34 17.65
N VAL A 616 -15.83 -16.65 16.51
CA VAL A 616 -16.30 -17.74 15.66
C VAL A 616 -15.72 -19.04 16.21
N TYR A 617 -16.57 -20.04 16.35
CA TYR A 617 -16.17 -21.36 16.80
C TYR A 617 -16.58 -22.42 15.78
N SER A 618 -15.81 -23.51 15.73
CA SER A 618 -16.10 -24.67 14.89
C SER A 618 -15.72 -25.94 15.63
N ASN A 619 -16.60 -26.94 15.67
CA ASN A 619 -16.22 -28.28 16.11
C ASN A 619 -16.69 -29.31 15.08
N ASN A 620 -16.32 -30.59 15.27
CA ASN A 620 -16.62 -31.69 14.33
C ASN A 620 -18.12 -31.86 13.97
N ALA A 621 -19.04 -31.15 14.63
CA ALA A 621 -20.49 -31.25 14.40
C ALA A 621 -21.15 -29.91 14.02
N VAL A 622 -20.69 -28.76 14.53
CA VAL A 622 -21.38 -27.46 14.40
C VAL A 622 -20.39 -26.29 14.48
N SER A 623 -20.50 -25.35 13.54
CA SER A 623 -19.86 -24.02 13.57
C SER A 623 -20.87 -22.91 13.90
N GLY A 624 -20.42 -21.84 14.53
CA GLY A 624 -21.30 -20.73 14.91
C GLY A 624 -20.56 -19.54 15.51
N ILE A 625 -21.33 -18.53 15.92
CA ILE A 625 -20.81 -17.35 16.64
C ILE A 625 -21.21 -17.46 18.11
N GLY A 626 -20.27 -17.15 19.00
CA GLY A 626 -20.54 -17.12 20.43
C GLY A 626 -19.71 -16.11 21.20
N ARG A 627 -20.12 -15.85 22.43
CA ARG A 627 -19.45 -14.95 23.38
C ARG A 627 -18.86 -15.78 24.52
N ILE A 628 -17.58 -15.56 24.84
CA ILE A 628 -16.89 -16.30 25.92
C ILE A 628 -17.49 -15.92 27.26
N VAL A 629 -18.05 -16.89 27.98
CA VAL A 629 -18.63 -16.70 29.32
C VAL A 629 -17.61 -17.06 30.40
N GLU A 630 -16.90 -18.17 30.21
CA GLU A 630 -16.00 -18.73 31.21
C GLU A 630 -14.90 -19.57 30.56
N LEU A 631 -13.71 -19.55 31.15
CA LEU A 631 -12.54 -20.32 30.74
C LEU A 631 -12.05 -21.11 31.94
N LEU A 632 -11.93 -22.44 31.83
CA LEU A 632 -11.59 -23.33 32.94
C LEU A 632 -10.45 -24.29 32.54
N ILE A 633 -9.53 -24.51 33.48
CA ILE A 633 -8.40 -25.43 33.35
C ILE A 633 -8.40 -26.39 34.55
N HIS A 634 -8.32 -27.69 34.29
CA HIS A 634 -8.27 -28.69 35.35
C HIS A 634 -6.92 -28.68 36.10
N GLU A 635 -6.94 -28.91 37.40
CA GLU A 635 -5.76 -28.77 38.27
C GLU A 635 -4.68 -29.85 38.05
N THR A 636 -5.02 -31.05 37.56
CA THR A 636 -4.14 -32.24 37.66
C THR A 636 -3.60 -32.87 36.36
N GLU A 637 -3.84 -32.33 35.14
CA GLU A 637 -3.27 -32.94 33.91
C GLU A 637 -2.77 -31.95 32.83
N SER A 638 -1.76 -32.41 32.07
CA SER A 638 -1.12 -31.74 30.94
C SER A 638 -2.02 -31.63 29.70
N LEU A 639 -2.25 -30.41 29.22
CA LEU A 639 -2.84 -29.98 27.93
C LEU A 639 -4.21 -30.54 27.47
N GLY A 640 -4.73 -31.65 28.00
CA GLY A 640 -5.99 -32.27 27.55
C GLY A 640 -7.27 -31.82 28.27
N SER A 641 -7.17 -30.98 29.30
CA SER A 641 -8.27 -30.67 30.23
C SER A 641 -8.68 -29.20 30.19
N LEU A 642 -8.85 -28.67 28.98
CA LEU A 642 -9.30 -27.30 28.73
C LEU A 642 -10.80 -27.25 28.48
N LEU A 643 -11.49 -26.32 29.13
CA LEU A 643 -12.90 -26.06 28.86
C LEU A 643 -13.12 -24.57 28.56
N VAL A 644 -13.57 -24.29 27.33
CA VAL A 644 -14.06 -22.97 26.91
C VAL A 644 -15.57 -23.02 26.88
N PHE A 645 -16.22 -22.11 27.61
CA PHE A 645 -17.67 -22.05 27.71
C PHE A 645 -18.20 -20.82 26.97
N LEU A 646 -18.99 -21.07 25.92
CA LEU A 646 -19.46 -20.06 24.97
C LEU A 646 -20.97 -19.95 24.98
N GLU A 647 -21.49 -18.74 25.14
CA GLU A 647 -22.89 -18.42 24.86
C GLU A 647 -23.08 -18.24 23.36
N CYS A 648 -23.91 -19.06 22.71
CA CYS A 648 -24.10 -19.02 21.26
C CYS A 648 -25.25 -18.10 20.84
N PHE A 649 -25.10 -17.49 19.66
CA PHE A 649 -26.04 -16.55 19.08
C PHE A 649 -26.52 -17.00 17.71
N VAL A 650 -27.73 -16.59 17.34
CA VAL A 650 -28.34 -16.90 16.04
C VAL A 650 -28.03 -15.76 15.07
N LEU A 651 -27.45 -16.12 13.92
CA LEU A 651 -27.26 -15.20 12.81
C LEU A 651 -28.58 -14.97 12.08
N GLY A 652 -28.94 -13.71 11.85
CA GLY A 652 -30.14 -13.37 11.08
C GLY A 652 -29.96 -13.54 9.58
N ASP A 653 -31.06 -13.79 8.87
CA ASP A 653 -31.07 -14.00 7.42
C ASP A 653 -31.04 -12.69 6.60
N ALA A 654 -31.11 -11.54 7.29
CA ALA A 654 -31.14 -10.21 6.68
C ALA A 654 -30.11 -9.28 7.33
N ARG A 655 -29.68 -8.27 6.59
CA ARG A 655 -28.80 -7.20 7.08
C ARG A 655 -29.60 -6.17 7.86
N HIS A 656 -28.93 -5.52 8.81
CA HIS A 656 -29.50 -4.42 9.59
C HIS A 656 -29.93 -3.26 8.66
N PRO A 657 -31.14 -2.71 8.79
CA PRO A 657 -31.69 -1.71 7.85
C PRO A 657 -30.83 -0.44 7.70
N ASN A 658 -30.23 0.06 8.78
CA ASN A 658 -29.40 1.27 8.75
C ASN A 658 -27.91 0.99 8.49
N PHE A 659 -27.32 -0.01 9.16
CA PHE A 659 -25.89 -0.31 9.07
C PHE A 659 -25.51 -1.20 7.88
N ASP A 660 -26.46 -1.87 7.24
CA ASP A 660 -26.23 -2.89 6.20
C ASP A 660 -25.25 -4.00 6.64
N CYS A 661 -25.28 -4.33 7.93
CA CYS A 661 -24.41 -5.32 8.55
C CYS A 661 -25.21 -6.56 8.99
N PRO A 662 -24.60 -7.76 9.08
CA PRO A 662 -25.25 -8.94 9.64
C PRO A 662 -25.69 -8.70 11.09
N ILE A 663 -26.86 -9.21 11.44
CA ILE A 663 -27.42 -9.11 12.80
C ILE A 663 -27.27 -10.43 13.56
N LEU A 664 -27.03 -10.31 14.86
CA LEU A 664 -27.03 -11.42 15.80
C LEU A 664 -28.14 -11.19 16.82
N ARG A 665 -28.84 -12.27 17.16
CA ARG A 665 -29.78 -12.26 18.27
C ARG A 665 -29.53 -13.41 19.22
N ARG A 666 -29.87 -13.20 20.49
CA ARG A 666 -29.94 -14.29 21.45
C ARG A 666 -30.99 -15.30 21.00
N ALA A 667 -30.69 -16.59 21.17
CA ALA A 667 -31.63 -17.67 20.84
C ALA A 667 -32.83 -17.67 21.80
N ASN A 668 -34.03 -17.81 21.26
CA ASN A 668 -35.29 -17.84 22.01
C ASN A 668 -35.92 -19.24 21.99
N HIS A 669 -36.89 -19.50 22.87
CA HIS A 669 -37.58 -20.80 23.00
C HIS A 669 -38.31 -21.26 21.72
N SER A 670 -38.63 -20.33 20.82
CA SER A 670 -39.25 -20.60 19.53
C SER A 670 -38.29 -21.16 18.48
N ASP A 671 -36.97 -21.08 18.71
CA ASP A 671 -35.94 -21.57 17.78
C ASP A 671 -35.70 -23.10 17.88
N GLY A 672 -36.49 -23.80 18.71
CA GLY A 672 -36.36 -25.24 19.00
C GLY A 672 -36.08 -25.53 20.49
N ASN A 673 -36.16 -26.81 20.89
CA ASN A 673 -36.16 -27.26 22.30
C ASN A 673 -34.79 -27.08 23.02
N ASN A 674 -34.51 -25.84 23.44
CA ASN A 674 -33.89 -25.40 24.70
C ASN A 674 -33.13 -24.06 24.48
N ALA A 675 -33.80 -22.95 24.76
CA ALA A 675 -33.22 -21.61 24.72
C ALA A 675 -32.00 -21.48 25.66
N LEU A 676 -31.03 -20.65 25.22
CA LEU A 676 -29.62 -20.57 25.67
C LEU A 676 -28.77 -21.79 25.29
N TYR A 677 -28.29 -21.81 24.04
CA TYR A 677 -27.28 -22.77 23.61
C TYR A 677 -25.92 -22.32 24.13
N ILE A 678 -25.52 -22.81 25.31
CA ILE A 678 -24.17 -22.62 25.84
C ILE A 678 -23.35 -23.88 25.56
N LYS A 679 -22.23 -23.72 24.86
CA LYS A 679 -21.41 -24.84 24.36
C LYS A 679 -20.10 -24.94 25.12
N GLY A 680 -19.81 -26.13 25.64
CA GLY A 680 -18.50 -26.50 26.18
C GLY A 680 -17.62 -27.13 25.11
N LEU A 681 -16.41 -26.58 24.92
CA LEU A 681 -15.41 -27.13 24.03
C LEU A 681 -14.36 -27.86 24.88
N LEU A 682 -14.59 -29.15 25.14
CA LEU A 682 -13.72 -29.98 25.97
C LEU A 682 -12.57 -30.54 25.13
N GLY A 683 -11.33 -30.25 25.52
CA GLY A 683 -10.14 -30.90 24.95
C GLY A 683 -9.88 -30.66 23.46
N ASN A 684 -10.65 -29.77 22.80
CA ASN A 684 -10.45 -29.38 21.40
C ASN A 684 -10.08 -27.88 21.32
N PRO A 685 -8.79 -27.53 21.46
CA PRO A 685 -8.31 -26.15 21.45
C PRO A 685 -8.46 -25.46 20.09
N GLN A 686 -8.60 -26.20 18.98
CA GLN A 686 -8.90 -25.63 17.66
C GLN A 686 -10.35 -25.17 17.54
N ALA A 687 -11.19 -25.40 18.55
CA ALA A 687 -12.59 -25.07 18.40
C ALA A 687 -12.90 -23.57 18.40
N VAL A 688 -12.01 -22.72 18.93
CA VAL A 688 -12.10 -21.25 18.77
C VAL A 688 -11.28 -20.85 17.56
N GLN A 689 -11.96 -20.40 16.50
CA GLN A 689 -11.34 -20.14 15.21
C GLN A 689 -10.65 -18.77 15.19
N PHE A 690 -11.41 -17.71 15.47
CA PHE A 690 -10.93 -16.33 15.47
C PHE A 690 -11.88 -15.39 16.23
N ILE A 691 -11.35 -14.25 16.66
CA ILE A 691 -12.13 -13.19 17.35
C ILE A 691 -12.83 -12.29 16.33
N ILE A 692 -14.03 -11.81 16.66
CA ILE A 692 -14.81 -10.89 15.81
C ILE A 692 -15.28 -9.64 16.59
N SER A 693 -15.60 -8.58 15.86
CA SER A 693 -16.13 -7.34 16.41
C SER A 693 -17.66 -7.35 16.36
N VAL A 694 -18.31 -7.26 17.51
CA VAL A 694 -19.78 -7.27 17.63
C VAL A 694 -20.20 -6.16 18.60
N GLN A 695 -21.23 -5.39 18.22
CA GLN A 695 -21.74 -4.23 18.93
C GLN A 695 -23.21 -4.46 19.27
N HIS A 696 -23.64 -3.97 20.43
CA HIS A 696 -25.07 -3.93 20.77
C HIS A 696 -25.82 -3.03 19.81
N ASP A 697 -27.02 -3.43 19.37
CA ASP A 697 -27.88 -2.62 18.52
C ASP A 697 -28.58 -1.51 19.32
N CYS A 698 -27.80 -0.52 19.73
CA CYS A 698 -28.33 0.59 20.52
C CYS A 698 -29.36 1.44 19.76
N HIS A 699 -29.30 1.43 18.43
CA HIS A 699 -30.11 2.31 17.58
C HIS A 699 -31.55 1.83 17.51
N LEU A 700 -31.79 0.56 17.15
CA LEU A 700 -33.14 0.01 17.10
C LEU A 700 -33.72 -0.21 18.49
N ILE A 701 -32.88 -0.55 19.47
CA ILE A 701 -33.31 -0.81 20.85
C ILE A 701 -33.53 0.49 21.66
N GLY A 702 -32.99 1.63 21.20
CA GLY A 702 -33.21 2.93 21.85
C GLY A 702 -32.49 3.09 23.19
N CYS A 703 -31.28 2.55 23.29
CA CYS A 703 -30.46 2.59 24.52
C CYS A 703 -30.13 4.02 24.95
N GLN A 704 -30.02 4.26 26.25
CA GLN A 704 -29.85 5.61 26.82
C GLN A 704 -28.48 5.77 27.48
N ALA A 705 -27.83 6.91 27.27
CA ALA A 705 -26.64 7.28 28.03
C ALA A 705 -27.07 7.75 29.43
N SER A 706 -27.25 6.80 30.36
CA SER A 706 -27.72 7.05 31.73
C SER A 706 -26.75 6.55 32.82
N LEU A 707 -25.73 5.76 32.46
CA LEU A 707 -24.80 5.18 33.42
C LEU A 707 -23.65 6.14 33.71
N LEU A 708 -23.52 6.63 34.94
CA LEU A 708 -22.39 7.48 35.33
C LEU A 708 -21.17 6.62 35.67
N GLN A 709 -20.09 6.78 34.91
CA GLN A 709 -18.80 6.17 35.21
C GLN A 709 -17.76 7.23 35.58
N PRO A 710 -16.98 7.04 36.66
CA PRO A 710 -15.86 7.92 36.96
C PRO A 710 -14.84 7.90 35.80
N GLN A 711 -14.40 9.07 35.36
CA GLN A 711 -13.39 9.20 34.32
C GLN A 711 -12.04 8.77 34.89
N LEU A 712 -11.34 7.92 34.13
CA LEU A 712 -9.95 7.58 34.40
C LEU A 712 -9.05 8.57 33.65
N GLN A 713 -8.24 9.34 34.36
CA GLN A 713 -7.23 10.22 33.76
C GLN A 713 -5.85 9.80 34.27
N GLU A 714 -4.92 9.52 33.36
CA GLU A 714 -3.56 9.06 33.70
C GLU A 714 -3.55 7.88 34.69
N HIS A 715 -4.48 6.93 34.48
CA HIS A 715 -4.68 5.74 35.32
C HIS A 715 -5.18 6.02 36.75
N GLN A 716 -5.64 7.24 37.05
CA GLN A 716 -6.28 7.59 38.30
C GLN A 716 -7.78 7.83 38.09
N LEU A 717 -8.59 7.26 38.99
CA LEU A 717 -10.02 7.55 39.06
C LEU A 717 -10.21 8.99 39.51
N THR A 718 -10.87 9.79 38.67
CA THR A 718 -11.19 11.18 38.99
C THR A 718 -12.60 11.28 39.58
N GLU A 719 -12.89 12.40 40.23
CA GLU A 719 -14.25 12.74 40.68
C GLU A 719 -15.19 13.12 39.51
N ARG A 720 -14.64 13.34 38.32
CA ARG A 720 -15.43 13.66 37.12
C ARG A 720 -16.10 12.39 36.64
N THR A 721 -17.41 12.44 36.43
CA THR A 721 -18.17 11.33 35.83
C THR A 721 -18.48 11.63 34.38
N SER A 722 -18.30 10.64 33.50
CA SER A 722 -18.86 10.65 32.14
C SER A 722 -20.10 9.79 32.09
N CYS A 723 -21.11 10.25 31.36
CA CYS A 723 -22.26 9.42 31.07
C CYS A 723 -21.90 8.36 30.01
N THR A 724 -22.25 7.12 30.27
CA THR A 724 -22.00 5.95 29.42
C THR A 724 -23.33 5.30 29.06
N LEU A 725 -23.36 4.62 27.91
CA LEU A 725 -24.54 3.93 27.40
C LEU A 725 -24.95 2.79 28.34
N SER A 726 -26.20 2.83 28.79
CA SER A 726 -26.87 1.70 29.44
C SER A 726 -27.71 0.99 28.39
N HIS A 727 -27.37 -0.26 28.10
CA HIS A 727 -28.12 -1.08 27.16
C HIS A 727 -29.47 -1.48 27.76
N ALA A 728 -30.55 -1.40 26.97
CA ALA A 728 -31.89 -1.77 27.42
C ALA A 728 -32.12 -3.30 27.42
N ASP A 729 -31.35 -4.03 26.62
CA ASP A 729 -31.29 -5.49 26.60
C ASP A 729 -29.83 -5.98 26.40
N ASP A 730 -29.65 -7.30 26.36
CA ASP A 730 -28.39 -7.98 25.98
C ASP A 730 -28.70 -9.08 24.95
N ASP A 731 -29.62 -8.77 24.03
CA ASP A 731 -30.22 -9.74 23.11
C ASP A 731 -29.99 -9.41 21.63
N HIS A 732 -29.81 -8.14 21.28
CA HIS A 732 -29.70 -7.69 19.89
C HIS A 732 -28.34 -7.06 19.59
N PHE A 733 -27.68 -7.57 18.55
CA PHE A 733 -26.32 -7.17 18.19
C PHE A 733 -26.14 -7.06 16.68
N VAL A 734 -25.13 -6.30 16.29
CA VAL A 734 -24.69 -6.12 14.91
C VAL A 734 -23.24 -6.57 14.81
N ILE A 735 -22.93 -7.37 13.78
CA ILE A 735 -21.55 -7.75 13.48
C ILE A 735 -20.90 -6.58 12.72
N ASN A 736 -19.82 -6.03 13.28
CA ASN A 736 -19.07 -4.98 12.59
C ASN A 736 -18.18 -5.59 11.51
N VAL A 737 -18.71 -5.60 10.29
CA VAL A 737 -17.99 -6.03 9.08
C VAL A 737 -17.00 -4.99 8.55
N PHE A 738 -16.93 -3.79 9.15
CA PHE A 738 -15.99 -2.73 8.77
C PHE A 738 -14.63 -2.87 9.49
N ALA A 739 -14.49 -3.83 10.41
CA ALA A 739 -13.24 -4.07 11.12
C ALA A 739 -12.23 -4.80 10.22
N LEU A 740 -11.01 -4.27 10.11
CA LEU A 740 -9.93 -4.91 9.32
C LEU A 740 -9.47 -6.24 9.92
N HIS A 741 -9.48 -6.35 11.25
CA HIS A 741 -9.03 -7.54 11.97
C HIS A 741 -9.92 -8.74 11.66
N ASN A 742 -9.33 -9.83 11.17
CA ASN A 742 -10.03 -11.05 10.74
C ASN A 742 -11.11 -10.86 9.66
N ALA A 743 -11.08 -9.76 8.88
CA ALA A 743 -12.09 -9.46 7.87
C ALA A 743 -12.29 -10.62 6.87
N ILE A 744 -11.20 -11.17 6.34
CA ILE A 744 -11.22 -12.31 5.40
C ILE A 744 -11.86 -13.54 6.03
N LEU A 745 -11.45 -13.89 7.25
CA LEU A 745 -11.98 -15.06 7.96
C LEU A 745 -13.48 -14.89 8.23
N LEU A 746 -13.91 -13.69 8.59
CA LEU A 746 -15.31 -13.36 8.80
C LEU A 746 -16.12 -13.44 7.49
N GLN A 747 -15.58 -12.92 6.39
CA GLN A 747 -16.23 -12.98 5.07
C GLN A 747 -16.39 -14.42 4.58
N LYS A 748 -15.36 -15.27 4.75
CA LYS A 748 -15.43 -16.71 4.42
C LYS A 748 -16.43 -17.47 5.30
N PHE A 749 -16.63 -17.02 6.54
CA PHE A 749 -17.56 -17.66 7.48
C PHE A 749 -19.02 -17.27 7.23
N LEU A 750 -19.29 -16.01 6.90
CA LEU A 750 -20.65 -15.50 6.71
C LEU A 750 -21.24 -15.92 5.35
N PRO A 751 -22.56 -16.14 5.25
CA PRO A 751 -23.23 -16.35 3.96
C PRO A 751 -23.03 -15.16 3.02
N CYS A 752 -22.77 -15.42 1.73
CA CYS A 752 -22.55 -14.37 0.74
C CYS A 752 -23.69 -13.35 0.66
N SER A 753 -24.95 -13.75 0.89
CA SER A 753 -26.10 -12.84 0.91
C SER A 753 -25.96 -11.72 1.95
N LEU A 754 -25.20 -11.93 3.02
CA LEU A 754 -24.97 -10.99 4.10
C LEU A 754 -23.72 -10.12 3.91
N THR A 755 -22.85 -10.44 2.94
CA THR A 755 -21.56 -9.76 2.72
C THR A 755 -21.36 -9.22 1.31
N GLU A 756 -22.09 -9.71 0.30
CA GLU A 756 -22.00 -9.24 -1.09
C GLU A 756 -22.14 -7.71 -1.21
N PRO A 757 -21.22 -7.03 -1.91
CA PRO A 757 -21.37 -5.61 -2.21
C PRO A 757 -22.62 -5.33 -3.05
N LYS A 758 -23.34 -4.26 -2.73
CA LYS A 758 -24.50 -3.79 -3.49
C LYS A 758 -24.26 -2.36 -3.96
N PRO A 759 -24.47 -2.04 -5.25
CA PRO A 759 -24.40 -0.67 -5.73
C PRO A 759 -25.39 0.22 -4.97
N LEU A 760 -24.95 1.41 -4.53
CA LEU A 760 -25.85 2.40 -3.91
C LEU A 760 -26.93 2.87 -4.89
N TYR A 761 -26.58 2.98 -6.17
CA TYR A 761 -27.47 3.43 -7.24
C TYR A 761 -27.36 2.48 -8.44
N MET A 762 -28.52 2.08 -8.98
CA MET A 762 -28.59 1.23 -10.17
C MET A 762 -28.23 2.02 -11.44
N ASP A 763 -28.73 3.25 -11.56
CA ASP A 763 -28.38 4.18 -12.63
C ASP A 763 -27.46 5.28 -12.09
N ARG A 764 -26.16 4.96 -12.06
CA ARG A 764 -25.12 5.88 -11.59
C ARG A 764 -25.00 7.10 -12.50
N GLN A 765 -25.18 6.96 -13.81
CA GLN A 765 -25.05 8.08 -14.75
C GLN A 765 -26.12 9.15 -14.50
N SER A 766 -27.38 8.75 -14.35
CA SER A 766 -28.45 9.67 -13.99
C SER A 766 -28.22 10.29 -12.60
N HIS A 767 -27.73 9.52 -11.64
CA HIS A 767 -27.39 10.04 -10.31
C HIS A 767 -26.31 11.13 -10.38
N HIS A 768 -25.22 10.88 -11.11
CA HIS A 768 -24.11 11.82 -11.30
C HIS A 768 -24.60 13.13 -11.94
N ALA A 769 -25.45 13.04 -12.97
CA ALA A 769 -26.04 14.21 -13.62
C ALA A 769 -26.86 15.08 -12.65
N VAL A 770 -27.61 14.47 -11.74
CA VAL A 770 -28.38 15.18 -10.70
C VAL A 770 -27.45 15.87 -9.70
N LYS A 771 -26.39 15.18 -9.22
CA LYS A 771 -25.45 15.75 -8.24
C LYS A 771 -24.64 16.90 -8.83
N ARG A 772 -24.18 16.76 -10.07
CA ARG A 772 -23.54 17.83 -10.84
C ARG A 772 -24.47 19.04 -10.99
N ALA A 773 -25.75 18.83 -11.35
CA ALA A 773 -26.71 19.93 -11.47
C ALA A 773 -26.92 20.67 -10.15
N HIS A 774 -27.03 19.95 -9.03
CA HIS A 774 -27.15 20.55 -7.70
C HIS A 774 -25.91 21.35 -7.31
N MET A 775 -24.71 20.83 -7.62
CA MET A 775 -23.44 21.52 -7.41
C MET A 775 -23.37 22.85 -8.17
N GLN A 776 -23.70 22.84 -9.46
CA GLN A 776 -23.67 24.05 -10.30
C GLN A 776 -24.62 25.13 -9.79
N GLU A 777 -25.81 24.75 -9.31
CA GLU A 777 -26.75 25.70 -8.72
C GLU A 777 -26.21 26.32 -7.43
N LYS A 778 -25.66 25.49 -6.53
CA LYS A 778 -25.02 25.95 -5.29
C LYS A 778 -23.83 26.87 -5.57
N TRP A 779 -23.04 26.57 -6.59
CA TRP A 779 -21.91 27.38 -7.03
C TRP A 779 -22.36 28.75 -7.54
N LYS A 780 -23.41 28.82 -8.39
CA LYS A 780 -24.00 30.08 -8.85
C LYS A 780 -24.46 30.97 -7.70
N VAL A 781 -25.13 30.38 -6.71
CA VAL A 781 -25.55 31.11 -5.49
C VAL A 781 -24.34 31.64 -4.72
N THR A 782 -23.31 30.80 -4.53
CA THR A 782 -22.08 31.18 -3.82
C THR A 782 -21.32 32.31 -4.54
N LEU A 783 -21.19 32.23 -5.87
CA LEU A 783 -20.62 33.29 -6.71
C LEU A 783 -21.40 34.59 -6.56
N ALA A 784 -22.73 34.54 -6.60
CA ALA A 784 -23.59 35.71 -6.43
C ALA A 784 -23.42 36.33 -5.04
N MET A 785 -23.32 35.51 -3.98
CA MET A 785 -23.06 35.97 -2.62
C MET A 785 -21.68 36.60 -2.47
N ASN A 786 -20.63 36.00 -3.03
CA ASN A 786 -19.27 36.53 -2.99
C ASN A 786 -19.16 37.84 -3.76
N LYS A 787 -19.79 37.92 -4.93
CA LYS A 787 -19.90 39.16 -5.70
C LYS A 787 -20.63 40.25 -4.90
N ALA A 788 -21.77 39.93 -4.29
CA ALA A 788 -22.51 40.87 -3.45
C ALA A 788 -21.68 41.32 -2.23
N ARG A 789 -20.90 40.42 -1.62
CA ARG A 789 -19.98 40.74 -0.51
C ARG A 789 -18.86 41.68 -0.96
N LYS A 790 -18.29 41.44 -2.14
CA LYS A 790 -17.26 42.29 -2.74
C LYS A 790 -17.82 43.66 -3.10
N ASP A 791 -18.98 43.72 -3.76
CA ASP A 791 -19.67 44.96 -4.10
C ASP A 791 -20.03 45.77 -2.84
N ALA A 792 -20.46 45.10 -1.76
CA ALA A 792 -20.73 45.73 -0.47
C ALA A 792 -19.46 46.26 0.22
N ALA A 793 -18.34 45.53 0.15
CA ALA A 793 -17.05 45.97 0.66
C ALA A 793 -16.55 47.19 -0.11
N GLU A 794 -16.57 47.16 -1.45
CA GLU A 794 -16.19 48.29 -2.30
C GLU A 794 -17.08 49.52 -2.07
N ALA A 795 -18.39 49.33 -1.85
CA ALA A 795 -19.32 50.40 -1.49
C ALA A 795 -19.04 50.99 -0.09
N ALA A 796 -18.58 50.19 0.87
CA ALA A 796 -18.18 50.64 2.21
C ALA A 796 -16.87 51.45 2.17
N THR A 797 -15.90 51.03 1.35
CA THR A 797 -14.64 51.77 1.12
C THR A 797 -14.89 53.10 0.40
N ARG A 798 -15.87 53.18 -0.51
CA ARG A 798 -16.26 54.46 -1.14
C ARG A 798 -16.98 55.43 -0.21
N ARG A 799 -17.56 54.97 0.90
CA ARG A 799 -18.24 55.82 1.91
C ARG A 799 -17.30 56.41 2.96
N THR A 800 -16.04 55.98 3.01
CA THR A 800 -15.06 56.36 4.04
C THR A 800 -13.99 57.36 3.58
N VAL A 801 -14.13 57.96 2.39
CA VAL A 801 -13.18 58.98 1.91
C VAL A 801 -13.75 60.40 2.08
N PHE A 802 -13.31 61.09 3.13
CA PHE A 802 -13.11 62.55 3.16
C PHE A 802 -11.60 62.83 3.31
N PRO A 803 -11.07 63.96 2.81
CA PRO A 803 -9.65 64.15 2.61
C PRO A 803 -8.97 64.68 3.88
N ASP A 804 -7.91 64.02 4.34
CA ASP A 804 -6.55 64.60 4.44
C ASP A 804 -5.59 63.67 5.20
N GLU A 805 -4.32 63.73 4.76
CA GLU A 805 -3.07 63.26 5.39
C GLU A 805 -2.71 61.75 5.35
N ASP A 806 -2.02 61.40 4.27
CA ASP A 806 -0.68 60.77 4.22
C ASP A 806 -0.31 59.73 5.31
N VAL A 807 -0.61 58.45 5.05
CA VAL A 807 0.23 57.30 5.45
C VAL A 807 0.07 56.18 4.40
N GLY A 808 1.15 55.87 3.72
CA GLY A 808 1.23 54.81 2.70
C GLY A 808 1.36 53.38 3.25
N ASP A 809 1.09 52.44 2.34
CA ASP A 809 1.54 51.04 2.30
C ASP A 809 1.25 50.13 3.51
N GLU A 810 0.02 49.59 3.60
CA GLU A 810 -0.19 48.30 4.31
C GLU A 810 -1.46 47.48 3.95
N VAL A 811 -2.25 47.86 2.94
CA VAL A 811 -3.58 47.22 2.69
C VAL A 811 -3.61 46.24 1.51
N GLU A 812 -2.61 46.23 0.63
CA GLU A 812 -2.64 45.41 -0.60
C GLU A 812 -2.14 43.96 -0.42
N LEU A 813 -1.66 43.60 0.78
CA LEU A 813 -1.11 42.27 1.08
C LEU A 813 -2.10 41.26 1.67
N ARG A 814 -3.32 41.67 2.08
CA ARG A 814 -4.28 40.77 2.77
C ARG A 814 -5.39 40.16 1.90
N LEU A 815 -5.48 40.50 0.62
CA LEU A 815 -6.51 39.95 -0.28
C LEU A 815 -6.00 38.86 -1.23
N LYS A 816 -4.71 38.54 -1.23
CA LYS A 816 -4.14 37.43 -2.02
C LYS A 816 -3.91 36.13 -1.23
N GLU A 817 -4.10 36.14 0.09
CA GLU A 817 -3.87 34.97 0.95
C GLU A 817 -5.11 34.07 1.15
N GLU A 818 -6.32 34.50 0.79
CA GLU A 818 -7.54 33.68 0.95
C GLU A 818 -7.86 32.77 -0.27
N GLU A 819 -7.27 33.00 -1.44
CA GLU A 819 -7.53 32.17 -2.64
C GLU A 819 -6.44 31.12 -2.96
N SER A 820 -5.34 31.08 -2.19
CA SER A 820 -4.22 30.13 -2.39
C SER A 820 -4.05 29.10 -1.24
N GLY A 821 -4.88 29.18 -0.19
CA GLY A 821 -4.70 28.43 1.05
C GLY A 821 -5.18 26.98 1.08
N GLU A 822 -5.96 26.50 0.10
CA GLU A 822 -6.50 25.13 0.15
C GLU A 822 -5.58 24.04 -0.46
N ASN A 823 -4.44 24.43 -1.04
CA ASN A 823 -3.48 23.51 -1.68
C ASN A 823 -2.17 23.30 -0.92
N ASN A 824 -1.96 23.94 0.24
CA ASN A 824 -0.81 23.65 1.10
C ASN A 824 -1.22 22.85 2.33
N GLU A 825 -0.48 21.77 2.59
CA GLU A 825 -0.60 20.99 3.82
C GLU A 825 -0.47 21.89 5.05
N MET A 826 -1.60 22.17 5.70
CA MET A 826 -1.63 23.01 6.89
C MET A 826 -1.16 22.18 8.10
N GLN A 827 0.05 22.49 8.57
CA GLN A 827 0.56 22.05 9.86
C GLN A 827 -0.38 22.51 11.01
N PRO A 828 -0.52 21.73 12.09
CA PRO A 828 -1.34 22.14 13.23
C PRO A 828 -0.67 23.31 13.97
N GLN A 829 -1.25 24.51 13.85
CA GLN A 829 -0.92 25.63 14.72
C GLN A 829 -1.33 25.29 16.16
N ARG A 830 -0.36 24.92 17.00
CA ARG A 830 -0.52 24.87 18.46
C ARG A 830 -0.63 26.30 19.00
N SER A 831 -1.77 26.58 19.62
CA SER A 831 -2.03 27.82 20.35
C SER A 831 -1.12 27.93 21.58
N GLN A 832 -0.09 28.78 21.51
CA GLN A 832 0.62 29.25 22.70
C GLN A 832 -0.24 30.31 23.41
N LYS A 833 -1.04 29.89 24.39
CA LYS A 833 -1.52 30.81 25.43
C LYS A 833 -0.38 31.03 26.43
N ARG A 834 0.36 32.14 26.27
CA ARG A 834 1.15 32.73 27.35
C ARG A 834 0.19 33.24 28.42
N ALA A 835 0.19 32.61 29.59
CA ALA A 835 -0.34 33.20 30.81
C ALA A 835 0.69 34.20 31.34
N GLN A 836 0.30 35.47 31.40
CA GLN A 836 0.92 36.48 32.24
C GLN A 836 0.12 36.57 33.55
N GLN A 837 0.86 36.75 34.65
CA GLN A 837 0.46 37.21 36.00
C GLN A 837 -0.05 36.17 37.00
N GLY A 838 0.66 36.12 38.14
CA GLY A 838 0.29 35.42 39.38
C GLY A 838 1.44 34.65 39.99
#